data_AF-A0A2H1IRU7-F1
#
_entry.id   AF-A0A2H1IRU7-F1
#
_cell.length_a   1.000
_cell.length_b   1.000
_cell.length_c   1.000
_cell.angle_alpha   90.00
_cell.angle_beta   90.00
_cell.angle_gamma   90.00
#
_symmetry.space_group_name_H-M   'P 1'
#
loop_
_entity.id
_entity.type
_entity.pdbx_description
1 polymer ?
#
loop_
_entity_poly.entity_id
_entity_poly.type
_entity_poly.pdbx_seq_one_letter_code
_entity_poly.pdbx_strand_id
1 'polypeptide(L)'
;MDGTSGPLHQEQQETNYPAERFPLWSDEPATQDLLAFRAVAETAADAIFDDGLDPVAIGLSGAWGSGKTSVLELIKFEITERSRDSERKVLVIPTQPWLYDPTVGPKESLIAEVLGALGKEFKETDPVGQVGLEAFKKLVRKVNWSKAVKMAARTAITMQLPNIDDVFGLVSDEPDSLDSEKGMAAFREEFAALLADPALAHLSRVVVLVDDLDRCLPDTVVETLEAIRLFLSAEGMSFVIAADEDRVSEAIQQKLKTAAPKNEDEDPAKLYLHKIVQTTIPLPALSRFDTEAYLFLLLSKAELGEDEAAYASFVAKCDELRIGGGGLDDLEIKDGTALAEHLVTATRLTPILYEKFHGNPRRIKRFLNDLNVRQSVARRRGFKLEADEVAKLMVLERILTEDFETVLGWLASSQLRDKLDALDVAANGRIEEAEDSTAETSEDEKPDEERSKKKAAIPVPDQEPARDDDFSDTIRRWAKLPPVLDASAISGYLYLAASFAKIEVIDTGLPERLRDLAVALTSSLKLDRAGVTDETLKLLPESDAQIVVAHLGRRTRDQPTLQKFTVESLLRLAAQQPTTQPNVVVALRGIPAADVEPATIIKLRPLDQTVYRPVLEAWRRGSDDQQLQQSVSIVETAWSSNGN
;
A
#
# COMPACT_ATOMS: atom_id res chain seq x y z
N MET A 1 -11.39 -56.20 -12.57
CA MET A 1 -10.12 -56.37 -13.30
C MET A 1 -10.24 -55.57 -14.57
N ASP A 2 -9.26 -54.67 -14.75
CA ASP A 2 -8.94 -53.83 -15.91
C ASP A 2 -10.02 -52.95 -16.55
N GLY A 3 -9.94 -51.67 -16.23
CA GLY A 3 -10.47 -50.56 -17.02
C GLY A 3 -9.38 -49.50 -17.20
N THR A 4 -8.77 -49.50 -18.38
CA THR A 4 -7.74 -48.57 -18.84
C THR A 4 -8.23 -47.12 -18.80
N SER A 5 -7.58 -46.29 -17.98
CA SER A 5 -7.72 -44.84 -17.98
C SER A 5 -6.52 -44.24 -18.71
N GLY A 6 -6.69 -43.86 -19.97
CA GLY A 6 -5.70 -43.04 -20.68
C GLY A 6 -5.75 -41.59 -20.17
N PRO A 7 -4.61 -40.90 -20.02
CA PRO A 7 -4.63 -39.49 -19.64
C PRO A 7 -5.16 -38.66 -20.81
N LEU A 8 -6.18 -37.86 -20.53
CA LEU A 8 -6.69 -36.81 -21.41
C LEU A 8 -5.60 -35.74 -21.58
N HIS A 9 -4.90 -35.76 -22.70
CA HIS A 9 -4.16 -34.59 -23.17
C HIS A 9 -5.17 -33.51 -23.58
N GLN A 10 -5.45 -32.59 -22.67
CA GLN A 10 -5.92 -31.26 -23.06
C GLN A 10 -4.69 -30.48 -23.52
N GLU A 11 -4.69 -30.09 -24.80
CA GLU A 11 -3.78 -29.08 -25.33
C GLU A 11 -3.95 -27.80 -24.50
N GLN A 12 -3.01 -27.55 -23.58
CA GLN A 12 -2.85 -26.25 -22.97
C GLN A 12 -2.31 -25.32 -24.06
N GLN A 13 -3.17 -24.45 -24.59
CA GLN A 13 -2.70 -23.27 -25.29
C GLN A 13 -1.88 -22.45 -24.28
N GLU A 14 -0.56 -22.54 -24.38
CA GLU A 14 0.37 -21.64 -23.71
C GLU A 14 0.06 -20.21 -24.20
N THR A 15 -0.73 -19.50 -23.42
CA THR A 15 -0.86 -18.05 -23.57
C THR A 15 0.44 -17.45 -23.09
N ASN A 16 1.33 -17.17 -24.04
CA ASN A 16 2.62 -16.56 -23.85
C ASN A 16 2.43 -15.07 -23.49
N TYR A 17 1.99 -14.80 -22.27
CA TYR A 17 2.08 -13.47 -21.71
C TYR A 17 3.50 -13.26 -21.17
N PRO A 18 4.15 -12.11 -21.41
CA PRO A 18 5.38 -11.79 -20.69
C PRO A 18 5.10 -11.91 -19.18
N ALA A 19 6.00 -12.60 -18.49
CA ALA A 19 5.94 -12.76 -17.05
C ALA A 19 6.30 -11.43 -16.40
N GLU A 20 5.34 -10.51 -16.33
CA GLU A 20 5.43 -9.35 -15.45
C GLU A 20 5.80 -9.85 -14.05
N ARG A 21 6.96 -9.41 -13.58
CA ARG A 21 7.42 -9.71 -12.24
C ARG A 21 6.62 -8.81 -11.30
N PHE A 22 5.93 -9.43 -10.35
CA PHE A 22 5.32 -8.73 -9.22
C PHE A 22 6.27 -8.85 -8.02
N PRO A 23 7.27 -7.96 -7.90
CA PRO A 23 8.27 -8.04 -6.83
C PRO A 23 7.60 -7.92 -5.45
N LEU A 24 8.08 -8.66 -4.46
CA LEU A 24 7.73 -8.36 -3.06
C LEU A 24 8.87 -7.57 -2.45
N TRP A 25 8.53 -6.41 -1.88
CA TRP A 25 9.51 -5.56 -1.20
C TRP A 25 9.68 -5.98 0.24
N SER A 26 10.94 -6.14 0.62
CA SER A 26 11.33 -6.39 2.01
C SER A 26 11.07 -5.16 2.89
N ASP A 27 10.77 -5.43 4.15
CA ASP A 27 10.64 -4.43 5.21
C ASP A 27 12.00 -4.08 5.84
N GLU A 28 13.08 -4.66 5.34
CA GLU A 28 14.44 -4.31 5.73
C GLU A 28 14.76 -2.82 5.39
N PRO A 29 15.56 -2.14 6.24
CA PRO A 29 16.07 -0.81 5.95
C PRO A 29 16.80 -0.76 4.60
N ALA A 30 16.63 0.34 3.86
CA ALA A 30 17.39 0.55 2.64
C ALA A 30 18.85 0.88 2.98
N THR A 31 19.79 0.37 2.19
CA THR A 31 21.23 0.68 2.29
C THR A 31 21.59 2.02 1.64
N GLN A 32 20.71 2.55 0.80
CA GLN A 32 20.81 3.87 0.17
C GLN A 32 19.68 4.76 0.68
N ASP A 33 19.86 6.08 0.64
CA ASP A 33 18.82 7.01 1.07
C ASP A 33 17.73 7.13 0.01
N LEU A 34 16.64 6.37 0.19
CA LEU A 34 15.46 6.44 -0.68
C LEU A 34 14.43 7.47 -0.19
N LEU A 35 14.61 8.00 1.02
CA LEU A 35 13.58 8.74 1.76
C LEU A 35 13.94 10.21 1.99
N ALA A 36 15.08 10.66 1.45
CA ALA A 36 15.61 12.01 1.63
C ALA A 36 16.02 12.34 3.07
N PHE A 37 16.42 11.34 3.85
CA PHE A 37 16.77 11.53 5.25
C PHE A 37 18.26 11.81 5.48
N ARG A 38 19.07 11.98 4.44
CA ARG A 38 20.48 12.37 4.57
C ARG A 38 20.65 13.67 5.35
N ALA A 39 19.84 14.70 5.09
CA ALA A 39 19.92 15.95 5.85
C ALA A 39 19.64 15.76 7.36
N VAL A 40 18.72 14.86 7.71
CA VAL A 40 18.44 14.48 9.10
C VAL A 40 19.65 13.75 9.71
N ALA A 41 20.23 12.81 8.97
CA ALA A 41 21.39 12.04 9.41
C ALA A 41 22.63 12.91 9.59
N GLU A 42 22.91 13.82 8.65
CA GLU A 42 23.97 14.81 8.72
C GLU A 42 23.78 15.74 9.94
N THR A 43 22.56 16.21 10.20
CA THR A 43 22.27 17.05 11.38
C THR A 43 22.53 16.31 12.68
N ALA A 44 22.15 15.03 12.77
CA ALA A 44 22.44 14.21 13.94
C ALA A 44 23.96 13.98 14.10
N ALA A 45 24.67 13.74 12.99
CA ALA A 45 26.13 13.61 13.01
C ALA A 45 26.81 14.92 13.44
N ASP A 46 26.38 16.07 12.94
CA ASP A 46 26.90 17.39 13.35
C ASP A 46 26.81 17.58 14.86
N ALA A 47 25.66 17.26 15.46
CA ALA A 47 25.47 17.34 16.91
C ALA A 47 26.33 16.33 17.70
N ILE A 48 26.61 15.14 17.14
CA ILE A 48 27.50 14.15 17.75
C ILE A 48 28.97 14.62 17.73
N PHE A 49 29.40 15.28 16.66
CA PHE A 49 30.78 15.76 16.50
C PHE A 49 31.03 17.13 17.16
N ASP A 50 29.99 17.79 17.68
CA ASP A 50 30.13 19.05 18.43
C ASP A 50 30.65 18.80 19.86
N ASP A 51 31.89 19.18 20.13
CA ASP A 51 32.51 19.09 21.46
C ASP A 51 31.77 19.94 22.52
N GLY A 52 31.01 20.96 22.11
CA GLY A 52 30.18 21.77 23.00
C GLY A 52 28.91 21.06 23.48
N LEU A 53 28.51 19.98 22.83
CA LEU A 53 27.35 19.16 23.19
C LEU A 53 27.75 17.86 23.92
N ASP A 54 29.02 17.52 24.00
CA ASP A 54 29.50 16.28 24.63
C ASP A 54 29.37 16.32 26.18
N PRO A 55 28.75 15.31 26.82
CA PRO A 55 28.01 14.18 26.25
C PRO A 55 26.58 14.54 25.79
N VAL A 56 26.14 13.96 24.66
CA VAL A 56 24.85 14.28 24.03
C VAL A 56 23.95 13.06 23.85
N ALA A 57 22.64 13.21 24.04
CA ALA A 57 21.62 12.27 23.58
C ALA A 57 20.61 12.96 22.67
N ILE A 58 20.52 12.44 21.46
CA ILE A 58 19.65 12.93 20.40
C ILE A 58 18.48 11.97 20.25
N GLY A 59 17.26 12.48 20.23
CA GLY A 59 16.06 11.72 19.90
C GLY A 59 15.78 11.79 18.42
N LEU A 60 15.47 10.66 17.78
CA LEU A 60 14.85 10.62 16.45
C LEU A 60 13.39 10.24 16.63
N SER A 61 12.51 11.24 16.59
CA SER A 61 11.10 11.04 16.87
C SER A 61 10.29 10.88 15.59
N GLY A 62 9.51 9.81 15.50
CA GLY A 62 8.63 9.58 14.36
C GLY A 62 7.67 8.43 14.60
N ALA A 63 6.48 8.55 14.01
CA ALA A 63 5.45 7.51 14.10
C ALA A 63 5.94 6.16 13.55
N TRP A 64 5.25 5.09 13.90
CA TRP A 64 5.55 3.76 13.39
C TRP A 64 5.58 3.71 11.85
N GLY A 65 6.66 3.16 11.28
CA GLY A 65 6.84 3.05 9.83
C GLY A 65 7.36 4.31 9.11
N SER A 66 7.75 5.36 9.84
CA SER A 66 8.30 6.62 9.30
C SER A 66 9.71 6.51 8.70
N GLY A 67 10.46 5.44 9.00
CA GLY A 67 11.83 5.24 8.50
C GLY A 67 12.94 5.41 9.55
N LYS A 68 12.61 5.50 10.85
CA LYS A 68 13.56 5.58 11.99
C LYS A 68 14.82 4.71 11.85
N THR A 69 14.67 3.41 11.66
CA THR A 69 15.79 2.47 11.49
C THR A 69 16.64 2.79 10.26
N SER A 70 16.03 3.22 9.15
CA SER A 70 16.78 3.65 7.95
C SER A 70 17.61 4.90 8.23
N VAL A 71 17.07 5.86 9.00
CA VAL A 71 17.83 7.05 9.42
C VAL A 71 18.99 6.67 10.35
N LEU A 72 18.80 5.71 11.28
CA LEU A 72 19.88 5.23 12.13
C LEU A 72 21.04 4.61 11.32
N GLU A 73 20.75 3.83 10.28
CA GLU A 73 21.80 3.31 9.39
C GLU A 73 22.49 4.43 8.59
N LEU A 74 21.76 5.46 8.16
CA LEU A 74 22.37 6.65 7.53
C LEU A 74 23.27 7.42 8.50
N ILE A 75 22.86 7.59 9.76
CA ILE A 75 23.69 8.23 10.81
C ILE A 75 24.94 7.41 11.07
N LYS A 76 24.81 6.09 11.19
CA LYS A 76 25.95 5.18 11.35
C LYS A 76 26.92 5.29 10.18
N PHE A 77 26.42 5.35 8.96
CA PHE A 77 27.22 5.57 7.76
C PHE A 77 27.98 6.91 7.85
N GLU A 78 27.28 8.00 8.14
CA GLU A 78 27.86 9.34 8.24
C GLU A 78 28.96 9.44 9.31
N ILE A 79 28.70 8.87 10.50
CA ILE A 79 29.70 8.80 11.57
C ILE A 79 30.92 7.99 11.14
N THR A 80 30.70 6.86 10.46
CA THR A 80 31.79 5.99 9.99
C THR A 80 32.65 6.70 8.96
N GLU A 81 32.05 7.39 7.98
CA GLU A 81 32.79 8.15 6.97
C GLU A 81 33.59 9.30 7.61
N ARG A 82 32.96 10.14 8.44
CA ARG A 82 33.66 11.24 9.15
C ARG A 82 34.77 10.72 10.07
N SER A 83 34.57 9.56 10.69
CA SER A 83 35.57 8.94 11.54
C SER A 83 36.78 8.44 10.75
N ARG A 84 36.66 8.06 9.47
CA ARG A 84 37.80 7.61 8.64
C ARG A 84 38.81 8.72 8.39
N ASP A 85 38.31 9.95 8.22
CA ASP A 85 39.13 11.13 7.97
C ASP A 85 39.70 11.76 9.26
N SER A 86 39.33 11.23 10.43
CA SER A 86 39.76 11.72 11.73
C SER A 86 40.95 10.94 12.30
N GLU A 87 41.80 11.62 13.09
CA GLU A 87 42.92 10.97 13.79
C GLU A 87 42.47 10.01 14.91
N ARG A 88 41.24 10.16 15.41
CA ARG A 88 40.67 9.40 16.52
C ARG A 88 39.34 8.78 16.14
N LYS A 89 39.26 7.45 16.18
CA LYS A 89 38.11 6.63 15.80
C LYS A 89 36.87 6.95 16.65
N VAL A 90 35.70 6.95 16.04
CA VAL A 90 34.41 6.90 16.74
C VAL A 90 33.95 5.44 16.82
N LEU A 91 33.65 4.95 18.02
CA LEU A 91 33.11 3.60 18.23
C LEU A 91 31.58 3.66 18.18
N VAL A 92 30.97 3.06 17.16
CA VAL A 92 29.51 3.02 17.01
C VAL A 92 28.95 1.67 17.47
N ILE A 93 27.94 1.70 18.35
CA ILE A 93 27.33 0.54 18.97
C ILE A 93 25.82 0.54 18.69
N PRO A 94 25.33 -0.22 17.70
CA PRO A 94 23.90 -0.38 17.49
C PRO A 94 23.31 -1.30 18.55
N THR A 95 22.14 -0.92 19.09
CA THR A 95 21.44 -1.68 20.12
C THR A 95 19.93 -1.66 19.91
N GLN A 96 19.27 -2.77 20.27
CA GLN A 96 17.84 -2.97 20.11
C GLN A 96 17.24 -3.51 21.41
N PRO A 97 16.81 -2.63 22.34
CA PRO A 97 16.35 -3.05 23.67
C PRO A 97 15.16 -4.02 23.67
N TRP A 98 14.38 -4.05 22.60
CA TRP A 98 13.27 -4.99 22.45
C TRP A 98 13.72 -6.46 22.27
N LEU A 99 14.98 -6.69 21.89
CA LEU A 99 15.59 -8.03 21.76
C LEU A 99 16.25 -8.50 23.05
N TYR A 100 16.31 -7.66 24.09
CA TYR A 100 16.95 -8.03 25.35
C TYR A 100 16.20 -9.18 26.04
N ASP A 101 16.96 -10.12 26.59
CA ASP A 101 16.41 -11.21 27.37
C ASP A 101 15.85 -10.67 28.70
N PRO A 102 14.54 -10.86 28.98
CA PRO A 102 13.92 -10.41 30.23
C PRO A 102 14.56 -10.97 31.50
N THR A 103 15.27 -12.11 31.40
CA THR A 103 15.93 -12.75 32.54
C THR A 103 17.22 -12.04 32.96
N VAL A 104 17.90 -11.39 32.03
CA VAL A 104 19.14 -10.64 32.26
C VAL A 104 18.84 -9.27 32.85
N GLY A 105 17.85 -8.59 32.26
CA GLY A 105 17.54 -7.21 32.60
C GLY A 105 18.02 -6.25 31.50
N PRO A 106 17.18 -5.28 31.08
CA PRO A 106 17.53 -4.29 30.06
C PRO A 106 18.74 -3.43 30.39
N LYS A 107 18.86 -3.02 31.65
CA LYS A 107 19.98 -2.22 32.14
C LYS A 107 21.30 -2.98 32.04
N GLU A 108 21.31 -4.22 32.53
CA GLU A 108 22.47 -5.11 32.46
C GLU A 108 22.85 -5.44 31.01
N SER A 109 21.85 -5.64 30.13
CA SER A 109 22.06 -5.93 28.70
C SER A 109 22.72 -4.77 27.96
N LEU A 110 22.24 -3.53 28.14
CA LEU A 110 22.85 -2.35 27.52
C LEU A 110 24.28 -2.13 28.03
N ILE A 111 24.51 -2.28 29.34
CA ILE A 111 25.86 -2.17 29.92
C ILE A 111 26.78 -3.23 29.30
N ALA A 112 26.28 -4.45 29.10
CA ALA A 112 27.06 -5.52 28.50
C ALA A 112 27.46 -5.26 27.06
N GLU A 113 26.55 -4.72 26.24
CA GLU A 113 26.87 -4.37 24.85
C GLU A 113 27.92 -3.26 24.77
N VAL A 114 27.78 -2.21 25.59
CA VAL A 114 28.74 -1.10 25.64
C VAL A 114 30.12 -1.58 26.09
N LEU A 115 30.18 -2.32 27.22
CA LEU A 115 31.43 -2.85 27.73
C LEU A 115 32.03 -3.90 26.80
N GLY A 116 31.23 -4.76 26.18
CA GLY A 116 31.70 -5.76 25.22
C GLY A 116 32.30 -5.15 23.95
N ALA A 117 31.73 -4.05 23.45
CA ALA A 117 32.31 -3.29 22.35
C ALA A 117 33.62 -2.60 22.75
N LEU A 118 33.64 -1.93 23.91
CA LEU A 118 34.86 -1.29 24.44
C LEU A 118 35.98 -2.29 24.74
N GLY A 119 35.63 -3.47 25.25
CA GLY A 119 36.57 -4.56 25.55
C GLY A 119 37.42 -4.96 24.34
N LYS A 120 36.85 -4.90 23.13
CA LYS A 120 37.52 -5.24 21.87
C LYS A 120 38.52 -4.17 21.41
N GLU A 121 38.50 -2.99 22.00
CA GLU A 121 39.42 -1.90 21.68
C GLU A 121 40.74 -2.00 22.46
N PHE A 122 40.80 -2.82 23.51
CA PHE A 122 42.04 -3.08 24.25
C PHE A 122 42.93 -4.07 23.50
N LYS A 123 44.21 -3.71 23.30
CA LYS A 123 45.22 -4.60 22.74
C LYS A 123 46.02 -5.25 23.86
N GLU A 124 45.86 -6.57 24.05
CA GLU A 124 46.56 -7.33 25.10
C GLU A 124 48.10 -7.31 25.00
N THR A 125 48.61 -6.95 23.82
CA THR A 125 50.05 -6.93 23.50
C THR A 125 50.76 -5.63 23.91
N ASP A 126 50.03 -4.59 24.34
CA ASP A 126 50.57 -3.29 24.76
C ASP A 126 50.60 -3.17 26.30
N PRO A 127 51.74 -2.80 26.93
CA PRO A 127 51.81 -2.53 28.37
C PRO A 127 50.80 -1.49 28.88
N VAL A 128 50.48 -0.46 28.07
CA VAL A 128 49.45 0.54 28.39
C VAL A 128 48.06 -0.09 28.31
N GLY A 129 47.84 -0.92 27.29
CA GLY A 129 46.61 -1.70 27.11
C GLY A 129 46.33 -2.66 28.27
N GLN A 130 47.35 -3.24 28.91
CA GLN A 130 47.19 -4.13 30.06
C GLN A 130 46.65 -3.42 31.31
N VAL A 131 47.11 -2.19 31.57
CA VAL A 131 46.62 -1.38 32.70
C VAL A 131 45.15 -1.00 32.48
N GLY A 132 44.83 -0.50 31.28
CA GLY A 132 43.44 -0.22 30.89
C GLY A 132 42.54 -1.45 30.94
N LEU A 133 43.05 -2.62 30.53
CA LEU A 133 42.32 -3.89 30.57
C LEU A 133 42.02 -4.35 32.01
N GLU A 134 42.92 -4.12 32.97
CA GLU A 134 42.63 -4.40 34.39
C GLU A 134 41.59 -3.44 34.98
N ALA A 135 41.65 -2.16 34.62
CA ALA A 135 40.59 -1.19 34.98
C ALA A 135 39.23 -1.60 34.38
N PHE A 136 39.22 -2.02 33.12
CA PHE A 136 38.05 -2.57 32.44
C PHE A 136 37.49 -3.81 33.15
N LYS A 137 38.33 -4.81 33.47
CA LYS A 137 37.92 -6.02 34.20
C LYS A 137 37.32 -5.70 35.56
N LYS A 138 37.87 -4.71 36.28
CA LYS A 138 37.34 -4.25 37.57
C LYS A 138 35.92 -3.69 37.41
N LEU A 139 35.68 -2.90 36.36
CA LEU A 139 34.37 -2.34 36.06
C LEU A 139 33.35 -3.44 35.70
N VAL A 140 33.76 -4.39 34.85
CA VAL A 140 32.94 -5.56 34.47
C VAL A 140 32.50 -6.34 35.70
N ARG A 141 33.39 -6.63 36.66
CA ARG A 141 33.05 -7.40 37.87
C ARG A 141 31.96 -6.78 38.75
N LYS A 142 31.75 -5.47 38.68
CA LYS A 142 30.70 -4.78 39.44
C LYS A 142 29.31 -4.99 38.87
N VAL A 143 29.19 -5.36 37.60
CA VAL A 143 27.89 -5.64 37.00
C VAL A 143 27.41 -7.01 37.50
N ASN A 144 26.16 -7.10 37.96
CA ASN A 144 25.62 -8.36 38.46
C ASN A 144 25.27 -9.33 37.32
N TRP A 145 26.27 -10.05 36.84
CA TRP A 145 26.13 -11.03 35.76
C TRP A 145 25.40 -12.32 36.16
N SER A 146 25.02 -12.51 37.42
CA SER A 146 24.34 -13.75 37.86
C SER A 146 22.99 -14.00 37.16
N LYS A 147 22.33 -12.92 36.71
CA LYS A 147 21.13 -12.97 35.86
C LYS A 147 21.47 -13.42 34.42
N ALA A 148 22.65 -13.03 33.94
CA ALA A 148 23.14 -13.27 32.58
C ALA A 148 23.74 -14.69 32.40
N VAL A 149 24.34 -15.27 33.44
CA VAL A 149 24.82 -16.68 33.47
C VAL A 149 23.68 -17.70 33.28
N LYS A 150 22.43 -17.37 33.63
CA LYS A 150 21.27 -18.24 33.38
C LYS A 150 20.98 -18.44 31.88
N MET A 151 21.54 -17.62 30.98
CA MET A 151 21.49 -17.81 29.53
C MET A 151 22.27 -19.04 29.06
N ALA A 152 23.51 -19.23 29.53
CA ALA A 152 24.42 -20.27 29.01
C ALA A 152 23.92 -21.70 29.28
N ALA A 153 23.11 -21.88 30.33
CA ALA A 153 22.51 -23.18 30.66
C ALA A 153 21.28 -23.55 29.80
N ARG A 154 20.77 -22.62 28.98
CA ARG A 154 19.54 -22.80 28.18
C ARG A 154 19.59 -22.03 26.87
N THR A 155 20.36 -22.40 25.85
CA THR A 155 20.02 -21.96 24.46
C THR A 155 20.86 -22.62 23.37
N ALA A 156 20.17 -23.28 22.45
CA ALA A 156 20.62 -23.54 21.09
C ALA A 156 19.92 -22.60 20.08
N ILE A 157 19.30 -21.49 20.53
CA ILE A 157 18.45 -20.64 19.69
C ILE A 157 18.60 -19.18 20.14
N THR A 158 19.59 -18.46 19.60
CA THR A 158 19.60 -17.00 19.31
C THR A 158 20.99 -16.62 18.75
N MET A 159 21.19 -16.73 17.44
CA MET A 159 22.46 -16.44 16.73
C MET A 159 22.66 -14.97 16.34
N GLN A 160 22.29 -13.98 17.17
CA GLN A 160 22.45 -12.55 16.81
C GLN A 160 23.05 -11.63 17.88
N LEU A 161 23.42 -12.12 19.07
CA LEU A 161 24.17 -11.31 20.02
C LEU A 161 25.69 -11.51 19.81
N PRO A 162 26.48 -10.46 19.56
CA PRO A 162 27.93 -10.59 19.49
C PRO A 162 28.53 -10.88 20.88
N ASN A 163 29.23 -12.02 21.00
CA ASN A 163 30.26 -12.37 22.00
C ASN A 163 30.08 -11.82 23.43
N ILE A 164 28.94 -12.10 24.03
CA ILE A 164 28.75 -11.97 25.47
C ILE A 164 29.72 -12.92 26.25
N ASP A 165 30.18 -14.00 25.62
CA ASP A 165 31.14 -14.97 26.19
C ASP A 165 32.51 -14.36 26.55
N ASP A 166 32.98 -13.36 25.78
CA ASP A 166 34.28 -12.70 26.03
C ASP A 166 34.23 -11.81 27.29
N VAL A 167 33.07 -11.22 27.60
CA VAL A 167 32.84 -10.43 28.81
C VAL A 167 32.60 -11.34 30.02
N PHE A 168 31.90 -12.46 29.82
CA PHE A 168 31.64 -13.45 30.88
C PHE A 168 32.87 -14.22 31.33
N GLY A 169 33.82 -14.52 30.42
CA GLY A 169 35.06 -15.22 30.75
C GLY A 169 35.95 -14.48 31.75
N LEU A 170 35.66 -13.21 32.04
CA LEU A 170 36.45 -12.33 32.92
C LEU A 170 35.92 -12.27 34.38
N VAL A 171 34.85 -12.99 34.71
CA VAL A 171 34.18 -12.93 36.00
C VAL A 171 34.46 -14.19 36.83
N SER A 172 35.10 -13.99 38.00
CA SER A 172 35.18 -14.96 39.09
C SER A 172 34.23 -14.51 40.21
N ASP A 173 33.42 -15.45 40.68
CA ASP A 173 32.31 -15.39 41.65
C ASP A 173 32.26 -14.23 42.67
N GLU A 174 31.04 -13.71 42.82
CA GLU A 174 30.50 -12.65 43.72
C GLU A 174 30.46 -11.19 43.17
N PRO A 175 29.28 -10.71 42.71
CA PRO A 175 29.09 -9.33 42.27
C PRO A 175 28.84 -8.37 43.44
N ASP A 176 29.56 -7.23 43.45
CA ASP A 176 29.14 -6.04 44.19
C ASP A 176 27.88 -5.48 43.52
N SER A 177 26.76 -5.32 44.22
CA SER A 177 25.50 -4.97 43.56
C SER A 177 25.49 -3.52 43.02
N LEU A 178 25.32 -3.38 41.70
CA LEU A 178 25.02 -2.09 41.06
C LEU A 178 23.74 -1.44 41.61
N ASP A 179 22.77 -2.21 42.08
CA ASP A 179 21.44 -1.73 42.49
C ASP A 179 21.42 -0.74 43.68
N SER A 180 22.58 -0.40 44.26
CA SER A 180 22.69 0.64 45.28
C SER A 180 23.09 2.00 44.67
N GLU A 181 22.55 3.11 45.19
CA GLU A 181 22.92 4.47 44.73
C GLU A 181 24.45 4.71 44.75
N LYS A 182 25.14 4.13 45.74
CA LYS A 182 26.61 4.19 45.85
C LYS A 182 27.31 3.39 44.74
N GLY A 183 26.75 2.24 44.35
CA GLY A 183 27.25 1.44 43.24
C GLY A 183 27.17 2.17 41.90
N MET A 184 26.06 2.87 41.65
CA MET A 184 25.86 3.64 40.42
C MET A 184 26.80 4.84 40.31
N ALA A 185 27.00 5.58 41.42
CA ALA A 185 27.95 6.69 41.44
C ALA A 185 29.40 6.21 41.20
N ALA A 186 29.79 5.12 41.86
CA ALA A 186 31.11 4.54 41.67
C ALA A 186 31.32 3.99 40.25
N PHE A 187 30.31 3.38 39.64
CA PHE A 187 30.37 2.92 38.26
C PHE A 187 30.58 4.09 37.30
N ARG A 188 29.87 5.21 37.49
CA ARG A 188 30.02 6.42 36.65
C ARG A 188 31.43 6.98 36.71
N GLU A 189 31.99 7.14 37.91
CA GLU A 189 33.35 7.66 38.09
C GLU A 189 34.40 6.73 37.47
N GLU A 190 34.29 5.43 37.70
CA GLU A 190 35.24 4.46 37.13
C GLU A 190 35.11 4.31 35.62
N PHE A 191 33.90 4.39 35.06
CA PHE A 191 33.68 4.37 33.62
C PHE A 191 34.23 5.63 32.95
N ALA A 192 34.03 6.81 33.55
CA ALA A 192 34.63 8.05 33.06
C ALA A 192 36.17 7.98 33.08
N ALA A 193 36.75 7.44 34.16
CA ALA A 193 38.19 7.22 34.26
C ALA A 193 38.69 6.22 33.21
N LEU A 194 37.90 5.19 32.89
CA LEU A 194 38.22 4.20 31.87
C LEU A 194 38.25 4.84 30.46
N LEU A 195 37.25 5.66 30.11
CA LEU A 195 37.23 6.35 28.81
C LEU A 195 38.38 7.36 28.65
N ALA A 196 38.84 7.96 29.76
CA ALA A 196 40.00 8.83 29.78
C ALA A 196 41.35 8.09 29.80
N ASP A 197 41.35 6.75 29.86
CA ASP A 197 42.58 5.95 29.94
C ASP A 197 43.38 6.05 28.61
N PRO A 198 44.72 6.21 28.66
CA PRO A 198 45.56 6.23 27.47
C PRO A 198 45.39 5.03 26.53
N ALA A 199 44.96 3.88 27.05
CA ALA A 199 44.65 2.68 26.26
C ALA A 199 43.45 2.87 25.31
N LEU A 200 42.58 3.84 25.57
CA LEU A 200 41.44 4.21 24.73
C LEU A 200 41.62 5.57 24.05
N ALA A 201 42.81 6.19 24.11
CA ALA A 201 43.07 7.51 23.53
C ALA A 201 42.93 7.56 21.99
N HIS A 202 42.93 6.39 21.31
CA HIS A 202 42.62 6.29 19.89
C HIS A 202 41.12 6.49 19.58
N LEU A 203 40.25 6.46 20.60
CA LEU A 203 38.84 6.76 20.50
C LEU A 203 38.60 8.25 20.76
N SER A 204 37.79 8.87 19.92
CA SER A 204 37.26 10.21 20.18
C SER A 204 35.94 10.16 20.93
N ARG A 205 35.06 9.24 20.54
CA ARG A 205 33.70 9.09 21.06
C ARG A 205 33.20 7.66 20.99
N VAL A 206 32.23 7.33 21.84
CA VAL A 206 31.42 6.11 21.80
C VAL A 206 29.98 6.53 21.56
N VAL A 207 29.44 6.16 20.40
CA VAL A 207 28.07 6.50 19.98
C VAL A 207 27.21 5.24 20.07
N VAL A 208 26.16 5.30 20.87
CA VAL A 208 25.19 4.20 21.00
C VAL A 208 23.93 4.55 20.22
N LEU A 209 23.59 3.73 19.23
CA LEU A 209 22.39 3.88 18.40
C LEU A 209 21.30 2.95 18.93
N VAL A 210 20.30 3.53 19.59
CA VAL A 210 19.20 2.80 20.23
C VAL A 210 17.98 2.79 19.30
N ASP A 211 17.56 1.62 18.84
CA ASP A 211 16.38 1.47 17.97
C ASP A 211 15.23 0.75 18.66
N ASP A 212 14.01 0.98 18.17
CA ASP A 212 12.77 0.30 18.57
C ASP A 212 12.47 0.34 20.09
N LEU A 213 12.91 1.40 20.80
CA LEU A 213 12.60 1.59 22.22
C LEU A 213 11.08 1.70 22.48
N ASP A 214 10.33 2.24 21.51
CA ASP A 214 8.86 2.35 21.51
C ASP A 214 8.14 1.00 21.37
N ARG A 215 8.86 -0.11 21.10
CA ARG A 215 8.30 -1.48 21.07
C ARG A 215 8.49 -2.25 22.37
N CYS A 216 9.26 -1.70 23.30
CA CYS A 216 9.57 -2.34 24.57
C CYS A 216 8.39 -2.31 25.55
N LEU A 217 8.39 -3.23 26.51
CA LEU A 217 7.49 -3.17 27.65
C LEU A 217 7.81 -1.94 28.53
N PRO A 218 6.82 -1.41 29.29
CA PRO A 218 7.03 -0.24 30.16
C PRO A 218 8.25 -0.33 31.09
N ASP A 219 8.47 -1.49 31.71
CA ASP A 219 9.62 -1.75 32.57
C ASP A 219 10.93 -1.61 31.79
N THR A 220 10.99 -2.20 30.59
CA THR A 220 12.16 -2.17 29.70
C THR A 220 12.49 -0.77 29.22
N VAL A 221 11.49 0.04 28.88
CA VAL A 221 11.69 1.44 28.46
C VAL A 221 12.40 2.23 29.56
N VAL A 222 11.86 2.21 30.78
CA VAL A 222 12.40 3.00 31.88
C VAL A 222 13.77 2.51 32.31
N GLU A 223 13.98 1.19 32.40
CA GLU A 223 15.28 0.62 32.78
C GLU A 223 16.38 0.90 31.75
N THR A 224 16.03 0.91 30.46
CA THR A 224 16.95 1.30 29.38
C THR A 224 17.29 2.79 29.46
N LEU A 225 16.30 3.65 29.65
CA LEU A 225 16.51 5.10 29.83
C LEU A 225 17.38 5.42 31.05
N GLU A 226 17.16 4.70 32.17
CA GLU A 226 18.03 4.79 33.34
C GLU A 226 19.47 4.38 33.01
N ALA A 227 19.66 3.30 32.25
CA ALA A 227 20.98 2.84 31.83
C ALA A 227 21.69 3.87 30.93
N ILE A 228 20.99 4.47 29.97
CA ILE A 228 21.49 5.55 29.10
C ILE A 228 21.97 6.73 29.97
N ARG A 229 21.17 7.13 30.96
CA ARG A 229 21.52 8.21 31.90
C ARG A 229 22.78 7.91 32.73
N LEU A 230 23.22 6.65 32.84
CA LEU A 230 24.49 6.33 33.51
C LEU A 230 25.69 6.68 32.64
N PHE A 231 25.59 6.41 31.35
CA PHE A 231 26.67 6.67 30.41
C PHE A 231 26.79 8.14 30.04
N LEU A 232 25.67 8.88 30.00
CA LEU A 232 25.63 10.33 29.74
C LEU A 232 26.29 11.20 30.82
N SER A 233 26.93 10.62 31.85
CA SER A 233 27.78 11.36 32.79
C SER A 233 29.27 11.31 32.46
N ALA A 234 29.68 10.54 31.44
CA ALA A 234 31.07 10.44 31.01
C ALA A 234 31.27 11.20 29.68
N GLU A 235 32.32 12.01 29.60
CA GLU A 235 32.75 12.67 28.37
C GLU A 235 33.08 11.63 27.29
N GLY A 236 32.84 11.97 26.03
CA GLY A 236 32.98 11.10 24.88
C GLY A 236 31.82 10.13 24.65
N MET A 237 30.75 10.16 25.46
CA MET A 237 29.55 9.34 25.23
C MET A 237 28.48 10.11 24.46
N SER A 238 27.94 9.48 23.41
CA SER A 238 26.78 10.01 22.69
C SER A 238 25.72 8.94 22.47
N PHE A 239 24.45 9.33 22.47
CA PHE A 239 23.31 8.45 22.21
C PHE A 239 22.45 9.01 21.09
N VAL A 240 21.94 8.12 20.22
CA VAL A 240 20.87 8.43 19.28
C VAL A 240 19.74 7.47 19.54
N ILE A 241 18.60 7.97 20.00
CA ILE A 241 17.45 7.16 20.42
C ILE A 241 16.33 7.33 19.39
N ALA A 242 16.11 6.33 18.56
CA ALA A 242 15.01 6.32 17.62
C ALA A 242 13.78 5.67 18.24
N ALA A 243 12.74 6.47 18.46
CA ALA A 243 11.49 6.02 19.08
C ALA A 243 10.31 6.91 18.68
N ASP A 244 9.10 6.41 18.83
CA ASP A 244 7.91 7.24 18.92
C ASP A 244 7.84 7.86 20.33
N GLU A 245 8.00 9.18 20.42
CA GLU A 245 8.05 9.92 21.68
C GLU A 245 6.78 9.77 22.52
N ASP A 246 5.61 9.73 21.87
CA ASP A 246 4.34 9.56 22.57
C ASP A 246 4.24 8.15 23.16
N ARG A 247 4.67 7.12 22.42
CA ARG A 247 4.71 5.73 22.92
C ARG A 247 5.67 5.53 24.09
N VAL A 248 6.85 6.13 24.02
CA VAL A 248 7.82 6.10 25.13
C VAL A 248 7.26 6.82 26.35
N SER A 249 6.58 7.95 26.16
CA SER A 249 5.94 8.70 27.25
C SER A 249 4.81 7.90 27.91
N GLU A 250 3.96 7.23 27.12
CA GLU A 250 2.93 6.30 27.61
C GLU A 250 3.54 5.19 28.48
N ALA A 251 4.64 4.59 28.02
CA ALA A 251 5.35 3.54 28.75
C ALA A 251 5.93 4.04 30.10
N ILE A 252 6.57 5.22 30.11
CA ILE A 252 7.07 5.86 31.34
C ILE A 252 5.93 6.11 32.33
N GLN A 253 4.81 6.65 31.84
CA GLN A 253 3.64 6.94 32.68
C GLN A 253 3.07 5.68 33.32
N GLN A 254 2.97 4.57 32.57
CA GLN A 254 2.53 3.29 33.08
C GLN A 254 3.44 2.76 34.20
N LYS A 255 4.77 2.84 33.99
CA LYS A 255 5.76 2.40 34.99
C LYS A 255 5.72 3.23 36.27
N LEU A 256 5.67 4.56 36.14
CA LEU A 256 5.71 5.51 37.26
C LEU A 256 4.34 5.65 37.95
N LYS A 257 3.28 5.04 37.39
CA LYS A 257 1.90 5.12 37.91
C LYS A 257 1.43 6.57 38.11
N THR A 258 1.91 7.48 37.26
CA THR A 258 1.50 8.88 37.26
C THR A 258 0.12 9.03 36.62
N ALA A 259 -0.68 9.97 37.12
CA ALA A 259 -1.98 10.27 36.53
C ALA A 259 -1.82 10.83 35.11
N ALA A 260 -2.80 10.55 34.23
CA ALA A 260 -2.89 11.17 32.92
C ALA A 260 -2.83 12.72 33.05
N PRO A 261 -2.03 13.42 32.24
CA PRO A 261 -1.93 14.87 32.32
C PRO A 261 -3.32 15.49 32.13
N LYS A 262 -3.66 16.46 32.97
CA LYS A 262 -4.94 17.20 32.88
C LYS A 262 -4.89 18.30 31.79
N ASN A 263 -3.69 18.74 31.40
CA ASN A 263 -3.40 19.74 30.38
C ASN A 263 -2.19 19.27 29.53
N GLU A 264 -2.13 19.66 28.26
CA GLU A 264 -1.08 19.25 27.31
C GLU A 264 0.31 19.84 27.62
N ASP A 265 0.38 20.96 28.35
CA ASP A 265 1.62 21.76 28.44
C ASP A 265 2.71 21.18 29.36
N GLU A 266 2.40 20.25 30.28
CA GLU A 266 3.39 19.68 31.20
C GLU A 266 3.11 18.19 31.48
N ASP A 267 3.32 17.33 30.48
CA ASP A 267 3.33 15.87 30.68
C ASP A 267 4.60 15.45 31.45
N PRO A 268 4.50 14.95 32.71
CA PRO A 268 5.66 14.55 33.49
C PRO A 268 6.49 13.43 32.83
N ALA A 269 5.87 12.58 32.00
CA ALA A 269 6.55 11.52 31.28
C ALA A 269 7.42 12.08 30.14
N LYS A 270 6.89 13.04 29.36
CA LYS A 270 7.68 13.77 28.35
C LYS A 270 8.82 14.55 29.00
N LEU A 271 8.57 15.22 30.13
CA LEU A 271 9.62 15.91 30.89
C LEU A 271 10.69 14.94 31.42
N TYR A 272 10.32 13.70 31.78
CA TYR A 272 11.30 12.68 32.15
C TYR A 272 12.18 12.31 30.95
N LEU A 273 11.58 12.11 29.78
CA LEU A 273 12.31 11.81 28.55
C LEU A 273 13.25 12.96 28.15
N HIS A 274 12.78 14.22 28.18
CA HIS A 274 13.59 15.40 27.82
C HIS A 274 14.74 15.68 28.80
N LYS A 275 14.72 15.11 30.01
CA LYS A 275 15.88 15.14 30.92
C LYS A 275 17.01 14.20 30.47
N ILE A 276 16.71 13.25 29.62
CA ILE A 276 17.67 12.27 29.09
C ILE A 276 18.01 12.63 27.65
N VAL A 277 17.02 12.92 26.83
CA VAL A 277 17.14 13.37 25.43
C VAL A 277 17.21 14.89 25.40
N GLN A 278 18.39 15.45 25.15
CA GLN A 278 18.61 16.90 25.15
C GLN A 278 18.04 17.58 23.91
N THR A 279 17.97 16.89 22.77
CA THR A 279 17.44 17.43 21.51
C THR A 279 16.75 16.34 20.72
N THR A 280 15.55 16.64 20.20
CA THR A 280 14.78 15.72 19.36
C THR A 280 14.72 16.24 17.94
N ILE A 281 15.13 15.42 16.97
CA ILE A 281 14.97 15.66 15.55
C ILE A 281 13.71 14.91 15.08
N PRO A 282 12.65 15.62 14.65
CA PRO A 282 11.46 14.98 14.13
C PRO A 282 11.72 14.43 12.73
N LEU A 283 11.28 13.19 12.47
CA LEU A 283 11.29 12.62 11.13
C LEU A 283 10.06 13.11 10.36
N PRO A 284 10.23 13.86 9.26
CA PRO A 284 9.11 14.34 8.48
C PRO A 284 8.46 13.19 7.72
N ALA A 285 7.14 13.31 7.51
CA ALA A 285 6.46 12.50 6.52
C ALA A 285 7.00 12.83 5.11
N LEU A 286 7.02 11.85 4.21
CA LEU A 286 7.42 12.09 2.83
C LEU A 286 6.52 13.15 2.20
N SER A 287 7.09 14.05 1.41
CA SER A 287 6.32 14.97 0.58
C SER A 287 5.62 14.23 -0.56
N ARG A 288 4.79 14.93 -1.35
CA ARG A 288 4.18 14.34 -2.56
C ARG A 288 5.26 13.89 -3.56
N PHE A 289 6.26 14.74 -3.79
CA PHE A 289 7.41 14.41 -4.64
C PHE A 289 8.18 13.20 -4.09
N ASP A 290 8.48 13.19 -2.79
CA ASP A 290 9.24 12.08 -2.20
C ASP A 290 8.48 10.76 -2.22
N THR A 291 7.14 10.83 -2.11
CA THR A 291 6.27 9.66 -2.28
C THR A 291 6.39 9.11 -3.69
N GLU A 292 6.33 9.98 -4.71
CA GLU A 292 6.47 9.59 -6.11
C GLU A 292 7.87 9.03 -6.41
N ALA A 293 8.92 9.71 -5.94
CA ALA A 293 10.30 9.29 -6.13
C ALA A 293 10.56 7.95 -5.45
N TYR A 294 10.03 7.76 -4.24
CA TYR A 294 10.12 6.51 -3.52
C TYR A 294 9.41 5.36 -4.24
N LEU A 295 8.21 5.59 -4.77
CA LEU A 295 7.49 4.60 -5.58
C LEU A 295 8.28 4.22 -6.83
N PHE A 296 8.79 5.21 -7.57
CA PHE A 296 9.61 5.01 -8.75
C PHE A 296 10.86 4.20 -8.43
N LEU A 297 11.59 4.53 -7.35
CA LEU A 297 12.79 3.81 -6.93
C LEU A 297 12.46 2.37 -6.50
N LEU A 298 11.37 2.13 -5.77
CA LEU A 298 10.94 0.78 -5.40
C LEU A 298 10.65 -0.09 -6.64
N LEU A 299 9.91 0.44 -7.62
CA LEU A 299 9.60 -0.24 -8.87
C LEU A 299 10.87 -0.47 -9.70
N SER A 300 11.70 0.56 -9.86
CA SER A 300 12.95 0.50 -10.61
C SER A 300 13.95 -0.49 -10.01
N LYS A 301 13.99 -0.65 -8.67
CA LYS A 301 14.85 -1.64 -8.03
C LYS A 301 14.52 -3.07 -8.45
N ALA A 302 13.24 -3.36 -8.61
CA ALA A 302 12.79 -4.68 -9.04
C ALA A 302 13.14 -4.98 -10.50
N GLU A 303 13.11 -3.96 -11.36
CA GLU A 303 13.45 -4.06 -12.77
C GLU A 303 14.97 -4.15 -13.00
N LEU A 304 15.73 -3.25 -12.36
CA LEU A 304 17.20 -3.19 -12.50
C LEU A 304 17.91 -4.37 -11.80
N GLY A 305 17.29 -4.98 -10.80
CA GLY A 305 17.79 -6.19 -10.14
C GLY A 305 19.21 -6.01 -9.59
N GLU A 306 20.17 -6.73 -10.18
CA GLU A 306 21.59 -6.76 -9.79
C GLU A 306 22.41 -5.56 -10.29
N ASP A 307 21.87 -4.70 -11.18
CA ASP A 307 22.55 -3.49 -11.63
C ASP A 307 22.49 -2.38 -10.57
N GLU A 308 23.27 -2.58 -9.49
CA GLU A 308 23.38 -1.63 -8.37
C GLU A 308 23.91 -0.27 -8.80
N ALA A 309 24.76 -0.21 -9.83
CA ALA A 309 25.34 1.05 -10.30
C ALA A 309 24.30 1.91 -11.04
N ALA A 310 23.49 1.31 -11.92
CA ALA A 310 22.38 2.01 -12.55
C ALA A 310 21.34 2.43 -11.51
N TYR A 311 21.01 1.57 -10.55
CA TYR A 311 20.06 1.89 -9.50
C TYR A 311 20.55 3.07 -8.63
N ALA A 312 21.80 3.04 -8.18
CA ALA A 312 22.39 4.14 -7.40
C ALA A 312 22.44 5.47 -8.18
N SER A 313 22.63 5.42 -9.50
CA SER A 313 22.54 6.60 -10.37
C SER A 313 21.14 7.23 -10.35
N PHE A 314 20.07 6.44 -10.37
CA PHE A 314 18.71 6.96 -10.24
C PHE A 314 18.42 7.53 -8.85
N VAL A 315 18.91 6.88 -7.78
CA VAL A 315 18.81 7.43 -6.42
C VAL A 315 19.46 8.82 -6.35
N ALA A 316 20.69 8.96 -6.87
CA ALA A 316 21.40 10.24 -6.89
C ALA A 316 20.68 11.32 -7.72
N LYS A 317 20.12 10.96 -8.89
CA LYS A 317 19.33 11.91 -9.70
C LYS A 317 18.07 12.38 -8.98
N CYS A 318 17.36 11.48 -8.29
CA CYS A 318 16.21 11.85 -7.47
C CYS A 318 16.61 12.83 -6.34
N ASP A 319 17.80 12.64 -5.74
CA ASP A 319 18.34 13.55 -4.74
C ASP A 319 18.65 14.93 -5.33
N GLU A 320 19.27 14.99 -6.50
CA GLU A 320 19.53 16.25 -7.22
C GLU A 320 18.25 17.01 -7.54
N LEU A 321 17.22 16.31 -8.05
CA LEU A 321 15.91 16.90 -8.37
C LEU A 321 15.22 17.45 -7.12
N ARG A 322 15.33 16.75 -5.99
CA ARG A 322 14.76 17.20 -4.72
C ARG A 322 15.37 18.52 -4.26
N ILE A 323 16.69 18.66 -4.37
CA ILE A 323 17.42 19.88 -3.98
C ILE A 323 17.15 21.00 -4.99
N GLY A 324 17.10 20.68 -6.28
CA GLY A 324 16.87 21.63 -7.37
C GLY A 324 15.42 22.09 -7.54
N GLY A 325 14.46 21.41 -6.91
CA GLY A 325 13.03 21.66 -7.08
C GLY A 325 12.46 21.20 -8.42
N GLY A 326 13.09 20.21 -9.06
CA GLY A 326 12.66 19.61 -10.32
C GLY A 326 11.54 18.56 -10.15
N GLY A 327 10.96 18.13 -11.26
CA GLY A 327 10.00 17.03 -11.31
C GLY A 327 10.67 15.72 -11.69
N LEU A 328 10.02 14.57 -11.43
CA LEU A 328 10.57 13.29 -11.92
C LEU A 328 10.49 13.15 -13.44
N ASP A 329 9.67 13.97 -14.11
CA ASP A 329 9.64 14.11 -15.57
C ASP A 329 10.99 14.60 -16.14
N ASP A 330 11.83 15.23 -15.31
CA ASP A 330 13.18 15.66 -15.70
C ASP A 330 14.19 14.50 -15.73
N LEU A 331 13.79 13.29 -15.32
CA LEU A 331 14.63 12.10 -15.44
C LEU A 331 14.76 11.67 -16.90
N GLU A 332 16.00 11.63 -17.40
CA GLU A 332 16.30 11.09 -18.74
C GLU A 332 16.09 9.56 -18.78
N ILE A 333 14.86 9.14 -19.08
CA ILE A 333 14.45 7.75 -19.27
C ILE A 333 14.01 7.57 -20.73
N LYS A 334 14.46 6.48 -21.37
CA LYS A 334 14.06 6.19 -22.76
C LYS A 334 12.60 5.78 -22.83
N ASP A 335 11.85 6.39 -23.74
CA ASP A 335 10.47 6.02 -24.03
C ASP A 335 10.35 4.53 -24.41
N GLY A 336 9.22 3.92 -24.01
CA GLY A 336 8.94 2.50 -24.28
C GLY A 336 9.78 1.50 -23.48
N THR A 337 10.48 1.95 -22.44
CA THR A 337 11.16 1.06 -21.49
C THR A 337 10.31 0.76 -20.26
N ALA A 338 10.54 -0.38 -19.59
CA ALA A 338 9.88 -0.72 -18.33
C ALA A 338 10.07 0.36 -17.24
N LEU A 339 11.21 1.05 -17.24
CA LEU A 339 11.45 2.19 -16.35
C LEU A 339 10.51 3.37 -16.63
N ALA A 340 10.20 3.65 -17.90
CA ALA A 340 9.22 4.68 -18.25
C ALA A 340 7.82 4.29 -17.78
N GLU A 341 7.44 3.02 -17.91
CA GLU A 341 6.18 2.49 -17.39
C GLU A 341 6.12 2.57 -15.85
N HIS A 342 7.22 2.32 -15.17
CA HIS A 342 7.32 2.49 -13.72
C HIS A 342 7.20 3.95 -13.28
N LEU A 343 7.75 4.91 -14.03
CA LEU A 343 7.56 6.33 -13.76
C LEU A 343 6.08 6.70 -13.88
N VAL A 344 5.42 6.32 -14.99
CA VAL A 344 3.98 6.54 -15.19
C VAL A 344 3.17 5.89 -14.06
N THR A 345 3.50 4.66 -13.67
CA THR A 345 2.85 3.95 -12.57
C THR A 345 3.01 4.71 -11.25
N ALA A 346 4.23 5.17 -10.93
CA ALA A 346 4.49 5.95 -9.73
C ALA A 346 3.68 7.25 -9.71
N THR A 347 3.64 7.99 -10.82
CA THR A 347 2.86 9.22 -10.97
C THR A 347 1.36 8.96 -10.77
N ARG A 348 0.81 7.89 -11.35
CA ARG A 348 -0.62 7.54 -11.22
C ARG A 348 -0.99 7.08 -9.81
N LEU A 349 -0.12 6.33 -9.13
CA LEU A 349 -0.37 5.86 -7.77
C LEU A 349 -0.16 6.95 -6.72
N THR A 350 0.70 7.93 -6.96
CA THR A 350 1.08 8.95 -5.95
C THR A 350 -0.11 9.69 -5.34
N PRO A 351 -1.08 10.24 -6.09
CA PRO A 351 -2.25 10.90 -5.50
C PRO A 351 -3.01 10.01 -4.52
N ILE A 352 -3.19 8.73 -4.88
CA ILE A 352 -3.92 7.73 -4.11
C ILE A 352 -3.19 7.43 -2.80
N LEU A 353 -1.87 7.20 -2.89
CA LEU A 353 -1.06 6.75 -1.76
C LEU A 353 -0.68 7.89 -0.82
N TYR A 354 -0.36 9.07 -1.37
CA TYR A 354 0.03 10.23 -0.59
C TYR A 354 -1.13 10.72 0.31
N GLU A 355 -2.33 10.86 -0.24
CA GLU A 355 -3.50 11.32 0.51
C GLU A 355 -3.85 10.35 1.65
N LYS A 356 -3.78 9.03 1.39
CA LYS A 356 -4.26 8.02 2.33
C LYS A 356 -3.22 7.52 3.32
N PHE A 357 -1.95 7.52 2.94
CA PHE A 357 -0.87 7.05 3.82
C PHE A 357 -0.07 8.18 4.45
N HIS A 358 -0.39 9.44 4.12
CA HIS A 358 0.25 10.63 4.68
C HIS A 358 1.78 10.54 4.63
N GLY A 359 2.32 10.08 3.50
CA GLY A 359 3.76 9.95 3.29
C GLY A 359 4.47 8.92 4.18
N ASN A 360 3.79 7.90 4.71
CA ASN A 360 4.42 6.84 5.53
C ASN A 360 5.08 5.76 4.63
N PRO A 361 6.42 5.62 4.63
CA PRO A 361 7.14 4.70 3.75
C PRO A 361 6.76 3.22 3.89
N ARG A 362 6.54 2.75 5.13
CA ARG A 362 6.19 1.35 5.38
C ARG A 362 4.78 1.01 4.90
N ARG A 363 3.82 1.92 5.08
CA ARG A 363 2.46 1.76 4.55
C ARG A 363 2.47 1.70 3.02
N ILE A 364 3.28 2.53 2.36
CA ILE A 364 3.46 2.50 0.91
C ILE A 364 4.00 1.13 0.45
N LYS A 365 5.11 0.65 1.03
CA LYS A 365 5.67 -0.69 0.71
C LYS A 365 4.65 -1.82 0.93
N ARG A 366 3.94 -1.81 2.06
CA ARG A 366 2.89 -2.80 2.35
C ARG A 366 1.76 -2.77 1.33
N PHE A 367 1.32 -1.57 0.95
CA PHE A 367 0.29 -1.43 -0.09
C PHE A 367 0.75 -2.00 -1.42
N LEU A 368 1.98 -1.70 -1.86
CA LEU A 368 2.52 -2.24 -3.11
C LEU A 368 2.65 -3.78 -3.06
N ASN A 369 3.05 -4.35 -1.92
CA ASN A 369 3.06 -5.80 -1.72
C ASN A 369 1.64 -6.39 -1.85
N ASP A 370 0.66 -5.79 -1.18
CA ASP A 370 -0.74 -6.22 -1.26
C ASP A 370 -1.27 -6.08 -2.69
N LEU A 371 -0.93 -5.01 -3.41
CA LEU A 371 -1.31 -4.75 -4.80
C LEU A 371 -0.76 -5.83 -5.73
N ASN A 372 0.50 -6.16 -5.57
CA ASN A 372 1.16 -7.22 -6.33
C ASN A 372 0.49 -8.58 -6.11
N VAL A 373 0.15 -8.91 -4.85
CA VAL A 373 -0.63 -10.12 -4.55
C VAL A 373 -2.00 -10.07 -5.24
N ARG A 374 -2.69 -8.92 -5.20
CA ARG A 374 -4.02 -8.74 -5.78
C ARG A 374 -4.02 -8.88 -7.30
N GLN A 375 -3.09 -8.24 -8.00
CA GLN A 375 -2.95 -8.37 -9.45
C GLN A 375 -2.63 -9.82 -9.83
N SER A 376 -1.75 -10.47 -9.07
CA SER A 376 -1.38 -11.87 -9.29
C SER A 376 -2.59 -12.82 -9.14
N VAL A 377 -3.48 -12.57 -8.17
CA VAL A 377 -4.74 -13.33 -8.02
C VAL A 377 -5.73 -12.98 -9.12
N ALA A 378 -5.88 -11.70 -9.45
CA ALA A 378 -6.84 -11.22 -10.43
C ALA A 378 -6.56 -11.82 -11.83
N ARG A 379 -5.31 -11.75 -12.28
CA ARG A 379 -4.86 -12.30 -13.57
C ARG A 379 -5.05 -13.81 -13.67
N ARG A 380 -4.75 -14.57 -12.59
CA ARG A 380 -4.99 -16.03 -12.56
C ARG A 380 -6.47 -16.40 -12.59
N ARG A 381 -7.36 -15.48 -12.21
CA ARG A 381 -8.82 -15.63 -12.35
C ARG A 381 -9.36 -15.10 -13.68
N GLY A 382 -8.49 -14.62 -14.56
CA GLY A 382 -8.85 -14.13 -15.90
C GLY A 382 -9.28 -12.67 -15.97
N PHE A 383 -9.12 -11.89 -14.89
CA PHE A 383 -9.37 -10.46 -14.91
C PHE A 383 -8.21 -9.72 -15.60
N LYS A 384 -8.54 -8.77 -16.46
CA LYS A 384 -7.59 -7.90 -17.17
C LYS A 384 -7.75 -6.48 -16.62
N LEU A 385 -7.15 -6.23 -15.46
CA LEU A 385 -7.15 -4.92 -14.81
C LEU A 385 -5.72 -4.43 -14.66
N GLU A 386 -5.53 -3.15 -14.94
CA GLU A 386 -4.27 -2.44 -14.76
C GLU A 386 -3.95 -2.21 -13.27
N ALA A 387 -2.69 -1.91 -12.96
CA ALA A 387 -2.24 -1.76 -11.58
C ALA A 387 -2.93 -0.62 -10.83
N ASP A 388 -3.17 0.49 -11.50
CA ASP A 388 -3.85 1.67 -10.96
C ASP A 388 -5.35 1.43 -10.75
N GLU A 389 -6.02 0.66 -11.61
CA GLU A 389 -7.41 0.22 -11.40
C GLU A 389 -7.54 -0.65 -10.14
N VAL A 390 -6.69 -1.66 -9.99
CA VAL A 390 -6.66 -2.53 -8.81
C VAL A 390 -6.32 -1.73 -7.55
N ALA A 391 -5.36 -0.81 -7.63
CA ALA A 391 -4.97 0.06 -6.53
C ALA A 391 -6.13 1.00 -6.10
N LYS A 392 -6.82 1.63 -7.05
CA LYS A 392 -7.99 2.49 -6.79
C LYS A 392 -9.10 1.71 -6.09
N LEU A 393 -9.35 0.46 -6.50
CA LEU A 393 -10.31 -0.43 -5.85
C LEU A 393 -9.84 -0.90 -4.47
N MET A 394 -8.55 -1.16 -4.29
CA MET A 394 -8.00 -1.52 -2.98
C MET A 394 -8.10 -0.38 -1.95
N VAL A 395 -7.96 0.87 -2.38
CA VAL A 395 -8.18 2.02 -1.50
C VAL A 395 -9.63 2.08 -1.05
N LEU A 396 -10.57 1.87 -1.97
CA LEU A 396 -11.98 1.77 -1.63
C LEU A 396 -12.20 0.66 -0.58
N GLU A 397 -11.71 -0.55 -0.84
CA GLU A 397 -11.89 -1.71 0.05
C GLU A 397 -11.24 -1.56 1.43
N ARG A 398 -10.02 -1.02 1.52
CA ARG A 398 -9.22 -1.07 2.75
C ARG A 398 -9.31 0.18 3.60
N ILE A 399 -9.69 1.30 2.99
CA ILE A 399 -9.64 2.62 3.62
C ILE A 399 -11.03 3.23 3.69
N LEU A 400 -11.85 3.04 2.65
CA LEU A 400 -13.20 3.59 2.54
C LEU A 400 -14.24 2.46 2.65
N THR A 401 -14.22 1.70 3.74
CA THR A 401 -15.00 0.46 3.88
C THR A 401 -16.51 0.67 3.71
N GLU A 402 -17.05 1.80 4.19
CA GLU A 402 -18.47 2.15 4.03
C GLU A 402 -18.82 2.47 2.57
N ASP A 403 -17.95 3.21 1.87
CA ASP A 403 -18.13 3.51 0.45
C ASP A 403 -17.93 2.23 -0.40
N PHE A 404 -17.07 1.31 0.03
CA PHE A 404 -16.92 -0.01 -0.61
C PHE A 404 -18.20 -0.84 -0.50
N GLU A 405 -18.81 -0.92 0.68
CA GLU A 405 -20.12 -1.56 0.86
C GLU A 405 -21.21 -0.90 0.01
N THR A 406 -21.15 0.42 -0.15
CA THR A 406 -22.05 1.17 -1.03
C THR A 406 -21.89 0.74 -2.50
N VAL A 407 -20.65 0.64 -3.00
CA VAL A 407 -20.36 0.16 -4.36
C VAL A 407 -20.78 -1.31 -4.54
N LEU A 408 -20.57 -2.16 -3.52
CA LEU A 408 -21.08 -3.54 -3.53
C LEU A 408 -22.62 -3.58 -3.54
N GLY A 409 -23.28 -2.62 -2.89
CA GLY A 409 -24.73 -2.43 -2.94
C GLY A 409 -25.22 -2.08 -4.36
N TRP A 410 -24.47 -1.27 -5.10
CA TRP A 410 -24.76 -0.99 -6.51
C TRP A 410 -24.62 -2.24 -7.37
N LEU A 411 -23.58 -3.04 -7.14
CA LEU A 411 -23.42 -4.34 -7.80
C LEU A 411 -24.57 -5.30 -7.46
N ALA A 412 -24.92 -5.43 -6.18
CA ALA A 412 -26.00 -6.28 -5.67
C ALA A 412 -27.38 -5.91 -6.24
N SER A 413 -27.60 -4.63 -6.55
CA SER A 413 -28.85 -4.12 -7.13
C SER A 413 -28.85 -4.06 -8.66
N SER A 414 -27.74 -4.44 -9.32
CA SER A 414 -27.53 -4.28 -10.76
C SER A 414 -27.69 -2.82 -11.21
N GLN A 415 -27.08 -1.91 -10.45
CA GLN A 415 -27.03 -0.47 -10.71
C GLN A 415 -25.59 0.04 -10.77
N LEU A 416 -24.60 -0.86 -10.87
CA LEU A 416 -23.18 -0.50 -10.75
C LEU A 416 -22.78 0.51 -11.81
N ARG A 417 -23.12 0.24 -13.08
CA ARG A 417 -22.76 1.13 -14.19
C ARG A 417 -23.42 2.50 -14.03
N ASP A 418 -24.73 2.54 -13.83
CA ASP A 418 -25.48 3.80 -13.67
C ASP A 418 -24.95 4.67 -12.53
N LYS A 419 -24.62 4.05 -11.39
CA LYS A 419 -24.11 4.76 -10.22
C LYS A 419 -22.66 5.21 -10.38
N LEU A 420 -21.81 4.42 -11.05
CA LEU A 420 -20.45 4.85 -11.38
C LEU A 420 -20.45 6.00 -12.39
N ASP A 421 -21.27 5.93 -13.43
CA ASP A 421 -21.40 7.01 -14.42
C ASP A 421 -21.92 8.30 -13.78
N ALA A 422 -22.96 8.19 -12.95
CA ALA A 422 -23.50 9.33 -12.21
C ALA A 422 -22.48 9.92 -11.23
N LEU A 423 -21.72 9.07 -10.54
CA LEU A 423 -20.66 9.47 -9.63
C LEU A 423 -19.52 10.18 -10.36
N ASP A 424 -19.09 9.65 -11.51
CA ASP A 424 -18.03 10.25 -12.32
C ASP A 424 -18.46 11.62 -12.83
N VAL A 425 -19.67 11.76 -13.38
CA VAL A 425 -20.23 13.07 -13.79
C VAL A 425 -20.30 14.03 -12.60
N ALA A 426 -20.68 13.54 -11.42
CA ALA A 426 -20.77 14.34 -10.20
C ALA A 426 -19.41 14.77 -9.63
N ALA A 427 -18.34 14.00 -9.91
CA ALA A 427 -17.00 14.24 -9.41
C ALA A 427 -16.11 15.01 -10.39
N ASN A 428 -16.12 14.62 -11.66
CA ASN A 428 -15.23 15.07 -12.73
C ASN A 428 -15.92 15.99 -13.76
N GLY A 429 -17.25 16.09 -13.73
CA GLY A 429 -18.04 16.79 -14.75
C GLY A 429 -18.36 15.88 -15.94
N ARG A 430 -19.10 16.38 -16.95
CA ARG A 430 -19.35 15.59 -18.17
C ARG A 430 -18.04 15.43 -18.92
N ILE A 431 -17.51 14.22 -18.92
CA ILE A 431 -16.50 13.79 -19.88
C ILE A 431 -17.28 13.54 -21.18
N GLU A 432 -17.20 14.47 -22.14
CA GLU A 432 -17.42 14.08 -23.54
C GLU A 432 -16.30 13.08 -23.87
N GLU A 433 -16.69 11.90 -24.36
CA GLU A 433 -15.76 10.86 -24.80
C GLU A 433 -14.65 11.50 -25.65
N ALA A 434 -13.40 11.17 -25.34
CA ALA A 434 -12.25 11.68 -26.06
C ALA A 434 -12.31 11.24 -27.54
N GLU A 435 -12.86 12.10 -28.39
CA GLU A 435 -12.60 12.06 -29.83
C GLU A 435 -11.19 12.61 -30.09
N ASP A 436 -10.46 11.86 -30.91
CA ASP A 436 -9.11 12.10 -31.38
C ASP A 436 -8.79 13.59 -31.61
N SER A 437 -7.69 14.04 -31.01
CA SER A 437 -7.03 15.28 -31.38
C SER A 437 -6.44 15.15 -32.78
N THR A 438 -7.25 15.38 -33.81
CA THR A 438 -6.74 15.80 -35.12
C THR A 438 -6.73 17.32 -35.15
N ALA A 439 -5.62 17.87 -34.65
CA ALA A 439 -5.28 19.26 -34.88
C ALA A 439 -4.89 19.43 -36.37
N GLU A 440 -5.86 19.63 -37.25
CA GLU A 440 -5.61 20.27 -38.53
C GLU A 440 -5.61 21.78 -38.33
N THR A 441 -4.41 22.33 -38.42
CA THR A 441 -4.15 23.75 -38.55
C THR A 441 -4.66 24.22 -39.92
N SER A 442 -5.55 25.21 -39.93
CA SER A 442 -5.68 26.11 -41.07
C SER A 442 -5.83 27.55 -40.57
N GLU A 443 -4.82 28.35 -40.89
CA GLU A 443 -4.87 29.81 -40.87
C GLU A 443 -5.80 30.27 -42.01
N ASP A 444 -6.81 31.10 -41.73
CA ASP A 444 -6.86 32.49 -42.21
C ASP A 444 -8.18 33.25 -41.89
N GLU A 445 -7.98 34.53 -41.55
CA GLU A 445 -8.85 35.73 -41.71
C GLU A 445 -10.17 35.94 -40.92
N LYS A 446 -10.03 36.76 -39.85
CA LYS A 446 -10.72 38.03 -39.47
C LYS A 446 -12.28 38.17 -39.39
N PRO A 447 -12.76 39.12 -38.56
CA PRO A 447 -14.05 39.04 -37.86
C PRO A 447 -15.16 39.85 -38.53
N ASP A 448 -16.41 39.41 -38.38
CA ASP A 448 -17.56 40.31 -38.52
C ASP A 448 -18.71 39.95 -37.56
N GLU A 449 -19.23 41.00 -36.93
CA GLU A 449 -20.41 41.01 -36.08
C GLU A 449 -21.68 40.75 -36.90
N GLU A 450 -22.56 39.84 -36.48
CA GLU A 450 -24.00 40.11 -36.55
C GLU A 450 -24.85 39.19 -35.67
N ARG A 451 -25.63 39.83 -34.80
CA ARG A 451 -26.72 39.25 -34.00
C ARG A 451 -27.79 38.65 -34.93
N SER A 452 -28.10 37.37 -34.78
CA SER A 452 -29.35 36.79 -35.31
C SER A 452 -30.01 35.78 -34.36
N LYS A 453 -31.02 36.31 -33.66
CA LYS A 453 -32.28 35.72 -33.19
C LYS A 453 -32.41 34.18 -33.15
N LYS A 454 -32.48 33.68 -31.91
CA LYS A 454 -33.12 32.42 -31.48
C LYS A 454 -34.47 32.20 -32.19
N LYS A 455 -34.61 31.09 -32.91
CA LYS A 455 -35.91 30.42 -33.15
C LYS A 455 -35.98 29.19 -32.26
N ALA A 456 -37.02 29.19 -31.42
CA ALA A 456 -37.35 28.10 -30.52
C ALA A 456 -37.67 26.82 -31.32
N ALA A 457 -36.97 25.74 -30.99
CA ALA A 457 -37.36 24.39 -31.32
C ALA A 457 -38.00 23.75 -30.08
N ILE A 458 -39.07 22.99 -30.33
CA ILE A 458 -39.97 22.35 -29.39
C ILE A 458 -39.20 21.33 -28.54
N PRO A 459 -39.35 21.29 -27.21
CA PRO A 459 -38.69 20.27 -26.40
C PRO A 459 -39.41 18.93 -26.58
N VAL A 460 -38.70 17.97 -27.17
CA VAL A 460 -38.97 16.54 -26.99
C VAL A 460 -38.60 16.23 -25.54
N PRO A 461 -39.42 15.49 -24.76
CA PRO A 461 -39.07 15.19 -23.38
C PRO A 461 -37.95 14.16 -23.37
N ASP A 462 -36.71 14.63 -23.28
CA ASP A 462 -35.62 13.83 -22.74
C ASP A 462 -36.04 13.44 -21.32
N GLN A 463 -36.18 12.13 -21.10
CA GLN A 463 -36.20 11.58 -19.76
C GLN A 463 -34.81 11.83 -19.16
N GLU A 464 -34.65 12.95 -18.46
CA GLU A 464 -33.57 13.10 -17.49
C GLU A 464 -33.68 11.93 -16.50
N PRO A 465 -32.63 11.10 -16.33
CA PRO A 465 -32.64 10.16 -15.23
C PRO A 465 -32.64 10.97 -13.93
N ALA A 466 -33.49 10.52 -12.99
CA ALA A 466 -33.77 11.18 -11.73
C ALA A 466 -32.47 11.59 -11.01
N ARG A 467 -32.32 12.90 -10.74
CA ARG A 467 -31.31 13.43 -9.83
C ARG A 467 -31.74 13.15 -8.39
N ASP A 468 -31.44 11.96 -7.91
CA ASP A 468 -31.34 11.63 -6.49
C ASP A 468 -30.03 10.87 -6.31
N ASP A 469 -28.93 11.61 -6.15
CA ASP A 469 -27.65 11.01 -5.76
C ASP A 469 -26.91 11.92 -4.78
N ASP A 470 -27.22 11.72 -3.50
CA ASP A 470 -26.48 12.26 -2.37
C ASP A 470 -25.16 11.46 -2.19
N PHE A 471 -24.27 11.52 -3.18
CA PHE A 471 -22.94 10.92 -3.06
C PHE A 471 -22.15 11.66 -1.98
N SER A 472 -21.57 10.91 -1.04
CA SER A 472 -20.69 11.44 0.00
C SER A 472 -19.51 12.23 -0.61
N ASP A 473 -19.01 13.23 0.11
CA ASP A 473 -17.80 13.94 -0.33
C ASP A 473 -16.60 12.98 -0.46
N THR A 474 -16.59 11.92 0.35
CA THR A 474 -15.55 10.89 0.35
C THR A 474 -15.54 10.09 -0.95
N ILE A 475 -16.69 9.55 -1.37
CA ILE A 475 -16.78 8.77 -2.62
C ILE A 475 -16.59 9.65 -3.86
N ARG A 476 -17.00 10.93 -3.81
CA ARG A 476 -16.70 11.92 -4.85
C ARG A 476 -15.21 12.18 -4.98
N ARG A 477 -14.48 12.32 -3.87
CA ARG A 477 -13.01 12.47 -3.90
C ARG A 477 -12.33 11.22 -4.45
N TRP A 478 -12.80 10.03 -4.08
CA TRP A 478 -12.30 8.78 -4.64
C TRP A 478 -12.52 8.68 -6.16
N ALA A 479 -13.68 9.10 -6.66
CA ALA A 479 -13.97 9.09 -8.10
C ALA A 479 -13.04 10.01 -8.91
N LYS A 480 -12.55 11.11 -8.32
CA LYS A 480 -11.56 12.01 -8.95
C LYS A 480 -10.17 11.39 -9.11
N LEU A 481 -9.87 10.31 -8.39
CA LEU A 481 -8.59 9.62 -8.54
C LEU A 481 -8.58 8.90 -9.90
N PRO A 482 -7.52 9.00 -10.71
CA PRO A 482 -7.40 8.20 -11.92
C PRO A 482 -7.20 6.71 -11.60
N PRO A 483 -7.53 5.78 -12.52
CA PRO A 483 -8.27 5.98 -13.77
C PRO A 483 -9.79 5.99 -13.56
N VAL A 484 -10.55 6.40 -14.59
CA VAL A 484 -12.01 6.15 -14.64
C VAL A 484 -12.21 4.63 -14.74
N LEU A 485 -13.12 4.08 -13.94
CA LEU A 485 -13.33 2.64 -13.87
C LEU A 485 -14.49 2.23 -14.76
N ASP A 486 -14.28 1.23 -15.62
CA ASP A 486 -15.36 0.61 -16.37
C ASP A 486 -16.08 -0.45 -15.52
N ALA A 487 -17.41 -0.30 -15.37
CA ALA A 487 -18.25 -1.22 -14.63
C ALA A 487 -18.17 -2.66 -15.16
N SER A 488 -18.09 -2.85 -16.48
CA SER A 488 -17.97 -4.20 -17.07
C SER A 488 -16.63 -4.85 -16.73
N ALA A 489 -15.53 -4.09 -16.77
CA ALA A 489 -14.21 -4.58 -16.41
C ALA A 489 -14.10 -4.97 -14.92
N ILE A 490 -14.67 -4.16 -14.02
CA ILE A 490 -14.47 -4.35 -12.58
C ILE A 490 -15.50 -5.25 -11.90
N SER A 491 -16.68 -5.47 -12.49
CA SER A 491 -17.79 -6.21 -11.85
C SER A 491 -17.37 -7.58 -11.30
N GLY A 492 -16.63 -8.36 -12.10
CA GLY A 492 -16.14 -9.66 -11.67
C GLY A 492 -15.07 -9.58 -10.58
N TYR A 493 -14.22 -8.55 -10.63
CA TYR A 493 -13.22 -8.30 -9.60
C TYR A 493 -13.86 -7.84 -8.28
N LEU A 494 -14.96 -7.10 -8.30
CA LEU A 494 -15.67 -6.68 -7.07
C LEU A 494 -16.19 -7.88 -6.26
N TYR A 495 -16.64 -8.96 -6.91
CA TYR A 495 -16.95 -10.22 -6.20
C TYR A 495 -15.71 -10.85 -5.55
N LEU A 496 -14.56 -10.80 -6.23
CA LEU A 496 -13.29 -11.25 -5.67
C LEU A 496 -12.88 -10.39 -4.46
N ALA A 497 -12.98 -9.07 -4.58
CA ALA A 497 -12.68 -8.12 -3.51
C ALA A 497 -13.60 -8.31 -2.30
N ALA A 498 -14.91 -8.46 -2.52
CA ALA A 498 -15.87 -8.78 -1.47
C ALA A 498 -15.52 -10.09 -0.73
N SER A 499 -15.05 -11.11 -1.46
CA SER A 499 -14.59 -12.37 -0.86
C SER A 499 -13.36 -12.17 0.04
N PHE A 500 -12.42 -11.28 -0.31
CA PHE A 500 -11.29 -10.94 0.56
C PHE A 500 -11.75 -10.20 1.82
N ALA A 501 -12.77 -9.35 1.69
CA ALA A 501 -13.40 -8.64 2.80
C ALA A 501 -14.39 -9.49 3.62
N LYS A 502 -14.65 -10.74 3.21
CA LYS A 502 -15.68 -11.63 3.80
C LYS A 502 -17.10 -11.04 3.76
N ILE A 503 -17.41 -10.29 2.70
CA ILE A 503 -18.72 -9.70 2.45
C ILE A 503 -19.46 -10.58 1.44
N GLU A 504 -20.70 -10.95 1.76
CA GLU A 504 -21.57 -11.68 0.85
C GLU A 504 -22.32 -10.69 -0.06
N VAL A 505 -22.06 -10.77 -1.37
CA VAL A 505 -22.80 -9.97 -2.36
C VAL A 505 -24.03 -10.76 -2.78
N ILE A 506 -25.17 -10.46 -2.14
CA ILE A 506 -26.47 -11.08 -2.44
C ILE A 506 -27.22 -10.17 -3.40
N ASP A 507 -27.82 -10.75 -4.45
CA ASP A 507 -28.68 -10.01 -5.37
C ASP A 507 -29.91 -9.46 -4.65
N THR A 508 -29.94 -8.15 -4.42
CA THR A 508 -31.04 -7.42 -3.79
C THR A 508 -31.91 -6.69 -4.81
N GLY A 509 -31.53 -6.73 -6.09
CA GLY A 509 -32.26 -6.09 -7.20
C GLY A 509 -33.59 -6.78 -7.53
N LEU A 510 -33.90 -7.90 -6.87
CA LEU A 510 -35.15 -8.65 -7.01
C LEU A 510 -35.77 -9.03 -5.67
N PRO A 511 -37.13 -9.07 -5.59
CA PRO A 511 -37.84 -9.74 -4.50
C PRO A 511 -37.37 -11.20 -4.36
N GLU A 512 -37.25 -11.69 -3.12
CA GLU A 512 -36.74 -13.05 -2.83
C GLU A 512 -37.42 -14.15 -3.66
N ARG A 513 -38.75 -14.06 -3.81
CA ARG A 513 -39.56 -15.01 -4.59
C ARG A 513 -39.16 -15.13 -6.07
N LEU A 514 -38.47 -14.13 -6.63
CA LEU A 514 -38.07 -14.07 -8.05
C LEU A 514 -36.58 -14.36 -8.26
N ARG A 515 -35.78 -14.43 -7.19
CA ARG A 515 -34.33 -14.61 -7.28
C ARG A 515 -33.97 -15.97 -7.88
N ASP A 516 -34.60 -17.05 -7.41
CA ASP A 516 -34.36 -18.41 -7.92
C ASP A 516 -34.70 -18.52 -9.40
N LEU A 517 -35.79 -17.87 -9.83
CA LEU A 517 -36.19 -17.80 -11.23
C LEU A 517 -35.15 -17.06 -12.08
N ALA A 518 -34.69 -15.89 -11.62
CA ALA A 518 -33.68 -15.11 -12.34
C ALA A 518 -32.32 -15.82 -12.41
N VAL A 519 -31.89 -16.49 -11.34
CA VAL A 519 -30.70 -17.33 -11.30
C VAL A 519 -30.83 -18.49 -12.29
N ALA A 520 -31.96 -19.20 -12.29
CA ALA A 520 -32.18 -20.30 -13.22
C ALA A 520 -32.19 -19.82 -14.68
N LEU A 521 -32.77 -18.65 -14.98
CA LEU A 521 -32.81 -18.06 -16.33
C LEU A 521 -31.45 -17.55 -16.83
N THR A 522 -30.52 -17.25 -15.93
CA THR A 522 -29.17 -16.75 -16.26
C THR A 522 -28.06 -17.78 -16.06
N SER A 523 -28.39 -18.95 -15.50
CA SER A 523 -27.44 -20.03 -15.25
C SER A 523 -26.73 -20.43 -16.53
N SER A 524 -25.44 -20.78 -16.43
CA SER A 524 -24.67 -21.36 -17.53
C SER A 524 -25.05 -22.83 -17.77
N LEU A 525 -25.62 -23.50 -16.77
CA LEU A 525 -26.10 -24.88 -16.86
C LEU A 525 -27.42 -24.95 -17.63
N LYS A 526 -27.43 -25.75 -18.70
CA LYS A 526 -28.63 -25.95 -19.51
C LYS A 526 -29.77 -26.57 -18.72
N LEU A 527 -29.46 -27.41 -17.73
CA LEU A 527 -30.45 -28.08 -16.87
C LEU A 527 -31.25 -27.08 -16.05
N ASP A 528 -30.60 -26.11 -15.40
CA ASP A 528 -31.27 -25.08 -14.61
C ASP A 528 -32.21 -24.24 -15.49
N ARG A 529 -31.72 -23.80 -16.66
CA ARG A 529 -32.53 -23.05 -17.63
C ARG A 529 -33.72 -23.86 -18.13
N ALA A 530 -33.54 -25.17 -18.35
CA ALA A 530 -34.60 -26.07 -18.80
C ALA A 530 -35.63 -26.38 -17.69
N GLY A 531 -35.22 -26.27 -16.41
CA GLY A 531 -36.12 -26.38 -15.26
C GLY A 531 -37.19 -25.28 -15.23
N VAL A 532 -36.90 -24.11 -15.82
CA VAL A 532 -37.89 -23.05 -16.05
C VAL A 532 -38.68 -23.37 -17.32
N THR A 533 -39.90 -23.89 -17.17
CA THR A 533 -40.76 -24.29 -18.30
C THR A 533 -41.49 -23.09 -18.93
N ASP A 534 -41.93 -23.22 -20.18
CA ASP A 534 -42.74 -22.19 -20.85
C ASP A 534 -44.05 -21.94 -20.10
N GLU A 535 -44.63 -23.00 -19.50
CA GLU A 535 -45.81 -22.90 -18.65
C GLU A 535 -45.54 -22.07 -17.39
N THR A 536 -44.36 -22.25 -16.76
CA THR A 536 -43.93 -21.43 -15.62
C THR A 536 -43.84 -19.96 -16.01
N LEU A 537 -43.23 -19.66 -17.16
CA LEU A 537 -43.13 -18.28 -17.67
C LEU A 537 -44.49 -17.69 -18.01
N LYS A 538 -45.41 -18.49 -18.57
CA LYS A 538 -46.76 -18.04 -18.93
C LYS A 538 -47.66 -17.76 -17.72
N LEU A 539 -47.47 -18.50 -16.63
CA LEU A 539 -48.24 -18.36 -15.38
C LEU A 539 -47.70 -17.30 -14.43
N LEU A 540 -46.51 -16.73 -14.71
CA LEU A 540 -45.92 -15.68 -13.90
C LEU A 540 -46.82 -14.42 -13.92
N PRO A 541 -47.07 -13.76 -12.78
CA PRO A 541 -47.81 -12.50 -12.77
C PRO A 541 -47.16 -11.46 -13.69
N GLU A 542 -47.96 -10.70 -14.43
CA GLU A 542 -47.45 -9.74 -15.42
C GLU A 542 -46.49 -8.72 -14.81
N SER A 543 -46.80 -8.22 -13.62
CA SER A 543 -45.91 -7.32 -12.87
C SER A 543 -44.57 -7.97 -12.51
N ASP A 544 -44.59 -9.25 -12.11
CA ASP A 544 -43.39 -10.02 -11.80
C ASP A 544 -42.57 -10.30 -13.07
N ALA A 545 -43.21 -10.59 -14.20
CA ALA A 545 -42.55 -10.77 -15.49
C ALA A 545 -41.84 -9.49 -15.96
N GLN A 546 -42.47 -8.33 -15.80
CA GLN A 546 -41.84 -7.03 -16.09
C GLN A 546 -40.65 -6.75 -15.17
N ILE A 547 -40.77 -7.07 -13.87
CA ILE A 547 -39.67 -6.93 -12.90
C ILE A 547 -38.48 -7.82 -13.27
N VAL A 548 -38.72 -9.08 -13.62
CA VAL A 548 -37.67 -10.02 -14.05
C VAL A 548 -36.99 -9.52 -15.33
N VAL A 549 -37.75 -9.09 -16.34
CA VAL A 549 -37.19 -8.54 -17.59
C VAL A 549 -36.31 -7.33 -17.32
N ALA A 550 -36.77 -6.38 -16.50
CA ALA A 550 -35.99 -5.20 -16.17
C ALA A 550 -34.70 -5.55 -15.41
N HIS A 551 -34.77 -6.48 -14.46
CA HIS A 551 -33.59 -6.96 -13.73
C HIS A 551 -32.60 -7.68 -14.66
N LEU A 552 -33.07 -8.62 -15.49
CA LEU A 552 -32.24 -9.34 -16.45
C LEU A 552 -31.56 -8.41 -17.45
N GLY A 553 -32.26 -7.36 -17.89
CA GLY A 553 -31.70 -6.30 -18.73
C GLY A 553 -30.53 -5.58 -18.04
N ARG A 554 -30.76 -5.05 -16.83
CA ARG A 554 -29.70 -4.37 -16.05
C ARG A 554 -28.51 -5.27 -15.78
N ARG A 555 -28.77 -6.51 -15.33
CA ARG A 555 -27.73 -7.50 -15.06
C ARG A 555 -26.91 -7.86 -16.30
N THR A 556 -27.51 -7.91 -17.48
CA THR A 556 -26.79 -8.16 -18.75
C THR A 556 -25.92 -6.98 -19.16
N ARG A 557 -26.39 -5.74 -18.92
CA ARG A 557 -25.62 -4.52 -19.16
C ARG A 557 -24.40 -4.42 -18.23
N ASP A 558 -24.57 -4.76 -16.95
CA ASP A 558 -23.48 -4.74 -15.97
C ASP A 558 -22.52 -5.92 -16.16
N GLN A 559 -23.01 -7.08 -16.62
CA GLN A 559 -22.23 -8.29 -16.85
C GLN A 559 -22.42 -8.83 -18.29
N PRO A 560 -21.73 -8.23 -19.29
CA PRO A 560 -21.86 -8.62 -20.70
C PRO A 560 -21.63 -10.11 -20.98
N THR A 561 -20.81 -10.79 -20.17
CA THR A 561 -20.54 -12.24 -20.31
C THR A 561 -21.78 -13.13 -20.14
N LEU A 562 -22.85 -12.62 -19.54
CA LEU A 562 -24.12 -13.35 -19.37
C LEU A 562 -25.03 -13.25 -20.61
N GLN A 563 -24.74 -12.37 -21.58
CA GLN A 563 -25.58 -12.12 -22.76
C GLN A 563 -26.07 -13.39 -23.45
N LYS A 564 -25.18 -14.36 -23.64
CA LYS A 564 -25.47 -15.64 -24.28
C LYS A 564 -26.70 -16.34 -23.67
N PHE A 565 -26.86 -16.27 -22.35
CA PHE A 565 -27.95 -16.91 -21.61
C PHE A 565 -29.11 -15.94 -21.42
N THR A 566 -28.84 -14.72 -20.97
CA THR A 566 -29.88 -13.78 -20.57
C THR A 566 -30.72 -13.30 -21.75
N VAL A 567 -30.12 -13.05 -22.91
CA VAL A 567 -30.87 -12.60 -24.09
C VAL A 567 -31.85 -13.67 -24.56
N GLU A 568 -31.47 -14.95 -24.48
CA GLU A 568 -32.39 -16.05 -24.82
C GLU A 568 -33.59 -16.09 -23.88
N SER A 569 -33.34 -15.95 -22.58
CA SER A 569 -34.38 -15.90 -21.55
C SER A 569 -35.30 -14.68 -21.70
N LEU A 570 -34.76 -13.51 -22.05
CA LEU A 570 -35.53 -12.30 -22.33
C LEU A 570 -36.46 -12.49 -23.54
N LEU A 571 -35.94 -13.04 -24.64
CA LEU A 571 -36.74 -13.31 -25.84
C LEU A 571 -37.82 -14.38 -25.58
N ARG A 572 -37.49 -15.41 -24.79
CA ARG A 572 -38.45 -16.45 -24.38
C ARG A 572 -39.56 -15.88 -23.50
N LEU A 573 -39.24 -14.97 -22.57
CA LEU A 573 -40.22 -14.24 -21.76
C LEU A 573 -41.16 -13.41 -22.63
N ALA A 574 -40.63 -12.65 -23.60
CA ALA A 574 -41.46 -11.87 -24.54
C ALA A 574 -42.39 -12.77 -25.38
N ALA A 575 -41.92 -13.96 -25.79
CA ALA A 575 -42.73 -14.90 -26.56
C ALA A 575 -43.89 -15.50 -25.75
N GLN A 576 -43.66 -15.84 -24.47
CA GLN A 576 -44.68 -16.42 -23.60
C GLN A 576 -45.61 -15.36 -22.98
N GLN A 577 -45.12 -14.14 -22.80
CA GLN A 577 -45.87 -12.99 -22.30
C GLN A 577 -45.66 -11.74 -23.19
N PRO A 578 -46.47 -11.57 -24.26
CA PRO A 578 -46.30 -10.46 -25.21
C PRO A 578 -46.35 -9.07 -24.60
N THR A 579 -46.99 -8.87 -23.44
CA THR A 579 -47.03 -7.57 -22.75
C THR A 579 -45.68 -7.12 -22.22
N THR A 580 -44.71 -8.04 -22.06
CA THR A 580 -43.33 -7.71 -21.65
C THR A 580 -42.42 -7.31 -22.81
N GLN A 581 -42.90 -7.44 -24.05
CA GLN A 581 -42.10 -7.17 -25.26
C GLN A 581 -41.51 -5.75 -25.31
N PRO A 582 -42.23 -4.66 -24.93
CA PRO A 582 -41.64 -3.33 -24.85
C PRO A 582 -40.47 -3.25 -23.86
N ASN A 583 -40.60 -3.89 -22.69
CA ASN A 583 -39.55 -3.94 -21.67
C ASN A 583 -38.33 -4.71 -22.16
N VAL A 584 -38.52 -5.79 -22.93
CA VAL A 584 -37.42 -6.54 -23.55
C VAL A 584 -36.69 -5.71 -24.60
N VAL A 585 -37.41 -4.94 -25.43
CA VAL A 585 -36.78 -4.00 -26.38
C VAL A 585 -35.95 -2.95 -25.64
N VAL A 586 -36.48 -2.37 -24.56
CA VAL A 586 -35.73 -1.42 -23.72
C VAL A 586 -34.49 -2.09 -23.11
N ALA A 587 -34.62 -3.29 -22.56
CA ALA A 587 -33.52 -4.04 -21.97
C ALA A 587 -32.40 -4.32 -22.98
N LEU A 588 -32.74 -4.77 -24.20
CA LEU A 588 -31.75 -5.05 -25.25
C LEU A 588 -31.08 -3.77 -25.76
N ARG A 589 -31.85 -2.68 -25.95
CA ARG A 589 -31.29 -1.37 -26.32
C ARG A 589 -30.35 -0.79 -25.28
N GLY A 590 -30.54 -1.16 -24.00
CA GLY A 590 -29.69 -0.72 -22.90
C GLY A 590 -28.31 -1.39 -22.88
N ILE A 591 -28.07 -2.45 -23.66
CA ILE A 591 -26.75 -3.06 -23.78
C ILE A 591 -25.87 -2.14 -24.66
N PRO A 592 -24.74 -1.62 -24.15
CA PRO A 592 -23.83 -0.78 -24.92
C PRO A 592 -23.35 -1.52 -26.15
N ALA A 593 -23.30 -0.83 -27.30
CA ALA A 593 -22.97 -1.46 -28.56
C ALA A 593 -21.56 -2.09 -28.58
N ALA A 594 -20.60 -1.50 -27.85
CA ALA A 594 -19.25 -2.05 -27.67
C ALA A 594 -19.24 -3.42 -26.98
N ASP A 595 -20.26 -3.71 -26.16
CA ASP A 595 -20.37 -4.96 -25.40
C ASP A 595 -21.16 -6.05 -26.17
N VAL A 596 -21.86 -5.71 -27.26
CA VAL A 596 -22.79 -6.63 -27.93
C VAL A 596 -22.05 -7.72 -28.71
N GLU A 597 -22.32 -8.98 -28.37
CA GLU A 597 -21.76 -10.10 -29.13
C GLU A 597 -22.45 -10.27 -30.50
N PRO A 598 -21.70 -10.55 -31.59
CA PRO A 598 -22.27 -10.88 -32.91
C PRO A 598 -23.35 -11.98 -32.85
N ALA A 599 -23.13 -13.00 -32.02
CA ALA A 599 -24.08 -14.09 -31.83
C ALA A 599 -25.42 -13.64 -31.21
N THR A 600 -25.39 -12.63 -30.34
CA THR A 600 -26.59 -12.01 -29.74
C THR A 600 -27.47 -11.37 -30.82
N ILE A 601 -26.84 -10.69 -31.79
CA ILE A 601 -27.53 -10.02 -32.89
C ILE A 601 -28.29 -11.03 -33.76
N ILE A 602 -27.64 -12.16 -34.09
CA ILE A 602 -28.25 -13.21 -34.92
C ILE A 602 -29.53 -13.79 -34.27
N LYS A 603 -29.67 -13.75 -32.93
CA LYS A 603 -30.89 -14.20 -32.25
C LYS A 603 -32.13 -13.37 -32.59
N LEU A 604 -31.97 -12.15 -33.13
CA LEU A 604 -33.09 -11.30 -33.56
C LEU A 604 -33.64 -11.68 -34.94
N ARG A 605 -32.91 -12.48 -35.72
CA ARG A 605 -33.28 -12.91 -37.08
C ARG A 605 -34.71 -13.47 -37.23
N PRO A 606 -35.22 -14.34 -36.34
CA PRO A 606 -36.57 -14.90 -36.48
C PRO A 606 -37.68 -13.98 -35.94
N LEU A 607 -37.35 -12.81 -35.38
CA LEU A 607 -38.30 -11.95 -34.67
C LEU A 607 -38.94 -10.91 -35.58
N ASP A 608 -40.05 -10.31 -35.11
CA ASP A 608 -40.77 -9.26 -35.83
C ASP A 608 -39.91 -8.00 -35.99
N GLN A 609 -39.63 -7.67 -37.25
CA GLN A 609 -38.87 -6.48 -37.64
C GLN A 609 -39.47 -5.18 -37.09
N THR A 610 -40.80 -5.05 -37.05
CA THR A 610 -41.47 -3.81 -36.62
C THR A 610 -41.20 -3.50 -35.15
N VAL A 611 -40.95 -4.53 -34.34
CA VAL A 611 -40.72 -4.38 -32.90
C VAL A 611 -39.23 -4.28 -32.56
N TYR A 612 -38.38 -5.08 -33.21
CA TYR A 612 -36.96 -5.18 -32.83
C TYR A 612 -36.00 -4.33 -33.67
N ARG A 613 -36.45 -3.69 -34.77
CA ARG A 613 -35.61 -2.78 -35.56
C ARG A 613 -34.94 -1.66 -34.71
N PRO A 614 -35.61 -1.02 -33.73
CA PRO A 614 -34.96 -0.02 -32.89
C PRO A 614 -33.78 -0.55 -32.06
N VAL A 615 -33.73 -1.86 -31.78
CA VAL A 615 -32.59 -2.50 -31.08
C VAL A 615 -31.37 -2.54 -32.01
N LEU A 616 -31.54 -3.03 -33.24
CA LEU A 616 -30.45 -3.07 -34.22
C LEU A 616 -29.92 -1.68 -34.57
N GLU A 617 -30.80 -0.70 -34.74
CA GLU A 617 -30.40 0.68 -35.05
C GLU A 617 -29.63 1.34 -33.90
N ALA A 618 -29.90 0.95 -32.64
CA ALA A 618 -29.13 1.42 -31.49
C ALA A 618 -27.73 0.81 -31.49
N TRP A 619 -27.61 -0.51 -31.67
CA TRP A 619 -26.31 -1.19 -31.69
C TRP A 619 -25.46 -0.81 -32.90
N ARG A 620 -26.09 -0.61 -34.07
CA ARG A 620 -25.39 -0.18 -35.30
C ARG A 620 -24.78 1.22 -35.17
N ARG A 621 -25.46 2.14 -34.50
CA ARG A 621 -24.99 3.52 -34.34
C ARG A 621 -23.92 3.65 -33.26
N GLY A 622 -23.90 2.75 -32.27
CA GLY A 622 -23.00 2.86 -31.13
C GLY A 622 -21.67 2.11 -31.26
N SER A 623 -21.40 1.43 -32.38
CA SER A 623 -20.16 0.67 -32.56
C SER A 623 -19.77 0.57 -34.02
N ASP A 624 -18.50 0.87 -34.33
CA ASP A 624 -17.92 0.70 -35.67
C ASP A 624 -17.30 -0.68 -35.89
N ASP A 625 -17.48 -1.63 -34.95
CA ASP A 625 -16.93 -2.98 -35.08
C ASP A 625 -17.46 -3.69 -36.34
N GLN A 626 -16.52 -4.16 -37.18
CA GLN A 626 -16.86 -4.71 -38.49
C GLN A 626 -17.68 -6.01 -38.38
N GLN A 627 -17.43 -6.84 -37.37
CA GLN A 627 -18.17 -8.10 -37.19
C GLN A 627 -19.60 -7.84 -36.70
N LEU A 628 -19.75 -6.85 -35.82
CA LEU A 628 -21.05 -6.35 -35.36
C LEU A 628 -21.86 -5.82 -36.55
N GLN A 629 -21.28 -4.93 -37.35
CA GLN A 629 -21.93 -4.34 -38.54
C GLN A 629 -22.36 -5.41 -39.57
N GLN A 630 -21.53 -6.43 -39.79
CA GLN A 630 -21.87 -7.57 -40.64
C GLN A 630 -23.07 -8.36 -40.08
N SER A 631 -23.08 -8.62 -38.76
CA SER A 631 -24.17 -9.36 -38.10
C SER A 631 -25.49 -8.62 -38.17
N VAL A 632 -25.47 -7.30 -37.99
CA VAL A 632 -26.65 -6.43 -38.18
C VAL A 632 -27.18 -6.58 -39.61
N SER A 633 -26.29 -6.48 -40.60
CA SER A 633 -26.65 -6.57 -42.02
C SER A 633 -27.28 -7.92 -42.40
N ILE A 634 -26.81 -9.02 -41.79
CA ILE A 634 -27.39 -10.37 -41.98
C ILE A 634 -28.84 -10.42 -41.49
N VAL A 635 -29.13 -9.83 -40.32
CA VAL A 635 -30.48 -9.81 -39.75
C VAL A 635 -31.41 -8.91 -40.57
N GLU A 636 -30.96 -7.73 -40.99
CA GLU A 636 -31.73 -6.82 -41.84
C GLU A 636 -32.10 -7.49 -43.18
N THR A 637 -31.14 -8.19 -43.80
CA THR A 637 -31.36 -8.93 -45.04
C THR A 637 -32.42 -10.02 -44.84
N ALA A 638 -32.33 -10.78 -43.74
CA ALA A 638 -33.30 -11.83 -43.44
C ALA A 638 -34.73 -11.29 -43.24
N TRP A 639 -34.88 -10.13 -42.60
CA TRP A 639 -36.16 -9.46 -42.45
C TRP A 639 -36.71 -8.95 -43.79
N SER A 640 -35.84 -8.49 -44.70
CA SER A 640 -36.25 -8.09 -46.04
C SER A 640 -36.64 -9.27 -46.94
N SER A 641 -36.01 -10.43 -46.77
CA SER A 641 -36.29 -11.63 -47.58
C SER A 641 -37.50 -12.44 -47.13
N ASN A 642 -37.89 -12.33 -45.84
CA ASN A 642 -39.09 -12.98 -45.29
C ASN A 642 -40.36 -12.11 -45.43
N GLY A 643 -40.26 -10.95 -46.09
CA GLY A 643 -41.39 -10.08 -46.43
C GLY A 643 -41.87 -10.30 -47.86
N ASN A 644 -42.59 -11.40 -48.10
CA ASN A 644 -43.67 -11.52 -49.09
C ASN A 644 -44.54 -12.74 -48.82
#